data_AF-A0A2P6N208-F1
#
_entry.id   AF-A0A2P6N208-F1
#
_cell.length_a   1.000
_cell.length_b   1.000
_cell.length_c   1.000
_cell.angle_alpha   90.00
_cell.angle_beta   90.00
_cell.angle_gamma   90.00
#
_symmetry.space_group_name_H-M   'P 1'
#
loop_
_entity.id
_entity.type
_entity.pdbx_description
1 polymer ?
#
loop_
_entity_poly.entity_id
_entity_poly.type
_entity_poly.pdbx_seq_one_letter_code
_entity_poly.pdbx_strand_id
1 'polypeptide(L)'
;MRAIILATFCLVTLACEVYVDYDSGNDVDGCGSQDNPCRQIGNNSSVCVASIHGIRLTLIPIQIWVWRRSSTVREVGVEGSDTSITDSSFYATTLNIISTSEDLPGHTIIHDNEIYSSQITLTVSSSSGIQSCGISRNYLNISSLGFSLEQETPGRQKLSVRNNTGHWYSFIKQPHDIDMSIVQNHMSTFDATVAGCVDGETYSSYKAKANHFGTLRFADCTAQCEFLVEDNDLRNTVLSFETLSTDRRSSLGGMAVVRQNRMVQGGDTSAISIGNGRTKRIEVSNNTITGYSAASGAGINMFNIMASEIVVSHNRIEGCSASTGAALSIVSAESNVTIEYNNMTQNVATLSCGAVGVWGYNKRVILRNCTMDRNRAPQTSAFYVTSADSIEVTNNTIRVDAVNSINDGHTIAMSGQPISLYNEVYCPSQMRLGLTTESSISSWACSPCQDGSYLLEAGVLRQGQTNHTRCLPCGDHLTCSSGRLPMAEGGYWCGKSLSEDNSLLCFDCPSDYCNRSRHEWNKSCANGRAGVLCGQYRCRPSMTALVILSPLLYVVLLTFLPIGDGSVWKSASFFIQTFPLLRLITSCLLVYSGVTSICLKILFCVQKVQIETEEKSGWVMYNAGSIECSGTWRKVLVAVAAVTLLPSPFFILYFRRKLKGRKTQTSRDMLMVLDGCYRNGCKYWETIYMLRKLVIAIIYVLGSYYDWTLSVMRTIIITSLTSHLMLRPFKTEAGQALETVCLLSLTLLSTLDTTEQKSWTIYVEVFLVVIPVLFSLLLAGRKLAVKFMRWLRKRQRNKTERARLLQTEDE
;
A
#
# COMPACT_ATOMS: atom_id res chain seq x y z
N MET A 1 -13.61 -75.66 -46.60
CA MET A 1 -15.09 -75.69 -46.43
C MET A 1 -15.49 -74.31 -45.93
N ARG A 2 -16.21 -73.45 -46.66
CA ARG A 2 -16.98 -73.61 -47.91
C ARG A 2 -16.56 -72.59 -49.01
N ALA A 3 -16.94 -72.90 -50.25
CA ALA A 3 -17.34 -72.05 -51.39
C ALA A 3 -16.86 -70.58 -51.47
N ILE A 4 -16.31 -70.04 -52.57
CA ILE A 4 -16.59 -70.19 -54.03
C ILE A 4 -17.97 -69.67 -54.47
N ILE A 5 -17.99 -68.46 -55.04
CA ILE A 5 -18.90 -67.93 -56.07
C ILE A 5 -18.22 -66.62 -56.55
N LEU A 6 -17.75 -66.54 -57.81
CA LEU A 6 -18.46 -65.99 -58.98
C LEU A 6 -18.91 -64.51 -58.81
N ALA A 7 -18.72 -63.60 -59.77
CA ALA A 7 -17.94 -63.64 -61.02
C ALA A 7 -17.74 -62.22 -61.60
N THR A 8 -16.82 -62.09 -62.57
CA THR A 8 -16.81 -61.11 -63.68
C THR A 8 -17.22 -59.65 -63.42
N PHE A 9 -16.25 -58.74 -63.48
CA PHE A 9 -16.24 -57.72 -64.54
C PHE A 9 -14.81 -57.42 -64.99
N CYS A 10 -14.63 -56.96 -66.23
CA CYS A 10 -13.34 -56.96 -66.93
C CYS A 10 -12.69 -55.57 -67.07
N LEU A 11 -11.37 -55.58 -67.25
CA LEU A 11 -10.57 -54.61 -68.02
C LEU A 11 -10.66 -53.12 -67.62
N VAL A 12 -9.76 -52.71 -66.70
CA VAL A 12 -8.64 -51.84 -67.10
C VAL A 12 -7.36 -52.35 -66.42
N THR A 13 -6.45 -52.95 -67.17
CA THR A 13 -5.11 -53.30 -66.67
C THR A 13 -4.19 -52.09 -66.81
N LEU A 14 -4.19 -51.21 -65.80
CA LEU A 14 -3.11 -50.24 -65.62
C LEU A 14 -1.85 -51.02 -65.22
N ALA A 15 -0.97 -51.27 -66.20
CA ALA A 15 0.34 -51.84 -65.92
C ALA A 15 1.19 -50.77 -65.21
N CYS A 16 1.46 -50.98 -63.93
CA CYS A 16 2.41 -50.19 -63.16
C CYS A 16 3.81 -50.36 -63.77
N GLU A 17 4.48 -49.26 -64.13
CA GLU A 17 5.81 -49.30 -64.71
C GLU A 17 6.88 -49.70 -63.68
N VAL A 18 6.74 -49.23 -62.42
CA VAL A 18 7.55 -49.68 -61.27
C VAL A 18 6.73 -49.76 -59.97
N TYR A 19 6.99 -50.79 -59.17
CA TYR A 19 6.52 -50.95 -57.79
C TYR A 19 7.55 -50.46 -56.77
N VAL A 20 7.07 -49.81 -55.70
CA VAL A 20 7.91 -49.19 -54.66
C VAL A 20 7.37 -49.50 -53.26
N ASP A 21 8.28 -49.78 -52.32
CA ASP A 21 8.01 -49.93 -50.89
C ASP A 21 9.17 -49.28 -50.11
N TYR A 22 8.87 -48.28 -49.29
CA TYR A 22 9.85 -47.53 -48.51
C TYR A 22 10.50 -48.34 -47.38
N ASP A 23 9.81 -49.35 -46.86
CA ASP A 23 10.20 -50.10 -45.66
C ASP A 23 10.87 -51.44 -46.01
N SER A 24 10.34 -52.16 -47.03
CA SER A 24 10.90 -53.45 -47.47
C SER A 24 11.65 -53.43 -48.82
N GLY A 25 11.48 -52.38 -49.64
CA GLY A 25 12.11 -52.28 -50.96
C GLY A 25 13.61 -51.96 -50.89
N ASN A 26 14.33 -52.22 -51.99
CA ASN A 26 15.77 -52.01 -52.06
C ASN A 26 16.22 -51.55 -53.46
N ASP A 27 17.09 -50.54 -53.51
CA ASP A 27 17.48 -49.87 -54.76
C ASP A 27 18.64 -50.59 -55.46
N VAL A 28 18.34 -51.75 -56.04
CA VAL A 28 19.27 -52.59 -56.81
C VAL A 28 18.84 -52.69 -58.27
N ASP A 29 19.77 -52.93 -59.20
CA ASP A 29 19.45 -53.15 -60.60
C ASP A 29 18.44 -54.31 -60.76
N GLY A 30 17.29 -54.01 -61.36
CA GLY A 30 16.16 -54.95 -61.46
C GLY A 30 15.14 -54.90 -60.31
N CYS A 31 15.20 -53.89 -59.42
CA CYS A 31 14.06 -53.54 -58.58
C CYS A 31 12.89 -52.98 -59.40
N GLY A 32 11.69 -53.00 -58.83
CA GLY A 32 10.49 -52.40 -59.41
C GLY A 32 9.40 -53.39 -59.84
N SER A 33 9.58 -54.69 -59.62
CA SER A 33 8.50 -55.67 -59.72
C SER A 33 7.69 -55.73 -58.42
N GLN A 34 6.48 -56.28 -58.47
CA GLN A 34 5.62 -56.41 -57.28
C GLN A 34 6.26 -57.25 -56.17
N ASP A 35 7.09 -58.23 -56.53
CA ASP A 35 7.80 -59.12 -55.60
C ASP A 35 9.19 -58.60 -55.17
N ASN A 36 9.73 -57.59 -55.85
CA ASN A 36 11.00 -56.93 -55.53
C ASN A 36 10.89 -55.40 -55.78
N PRO A 37 10.14 -54.66 -54.94
CA PRO A 37 9.93 -53.23 -55.12
C PRO A 37 11.23 -52.43 -54.90
N CYS A 38 11.38 -51.31 -55.62
CA CYS A 38 12.42 -50.33 -55.31
C CYS A 38 12.10 -49.62 -53.97
N ARG A 39 13.09 -48.97 -53.37
CA ARG A 39 12.91 -48.14 -52.17
C ARG A 39 12.69 -46.66 -52.50
N GLN A 40 13.32 -46.21 -53.58
CA GLN A 40 13.21 -44.86 -54.14
C GLN A 40 12.50 -44.89 -55.50
N ILE A 41 12.01 -43.72 -55.92
CA ILE A 41 11.30 -43.54 -57.20
C ILE A 41 12.32 -43.11 -58.25
N GLY A 42 12.56 -43.99 -59.23
CA GLY A 42 13.30 -43.69 -60.45
C GLY A 42 12.52 -42.78 -61.41
N ASN A 43 13.07 -42.53 -62.59
CA ASN A 43 12.55 -41.56 -63.56
C ASN A 43 11.36 -42.10 -64.39
N ASN A 44 10.45 -42.83 -63.73
CA ASN A 44 9.34 -43.58 -64.34
C ASN A 44 8.06 -42.73 -64.44
N SER A 45 7.19 -43.05 -65.39
CA SER A 45 5.95 -42.34 -65.67
C SER A 45 4.75 -42.79 -64.82
N SER A 46 4.76 -44.04 -64.32
CA SER A 46 3.75 -44.56 -63.40
C SER A 46 4.36 -45.40 -62.28
N VAL A 47 3.85 -45.24 -61.07
CA VAL A 47 4.42 -45.86 -59.86
C VAL A 47 3.30 -46.41 -58.98
N CYS A 48 3.47 -47.64 -58.50
CA CYS A 48 2.51 -48.32 -57.62
C CYS A 48 3.14 -48.71 -56.29
N VAL A 49 2.40 -48.56 -55.19
CA VAL A 49 2.90 -48.91 -53.86
C VAL A 49 2.67 -50.40 -53.60
N ALA A 50 3.74 -51.17 -53.44
CA ALA A 50 3.64 -52.53 -52.93
C ALA A 50 3.38 -52.47 -51.41
N SER A 51 2.33 -53.12 -50.92
CA SER A 51 2.07 -53.19 -49.48
C SER A 51 1.38 -54.50 -49.11
N ILE A 52 2.16 -55.40 -48.51
CA ILE A 52 1.71 -56.75 -48.10
C ILE A 52 0.86 -56.68 -46.80
N HIS A 53 0.95 -55.58 -46.04
CA HIS A 53 0.41 -55.47 -44.68
C HIS A 53 -0.64 -54.36 -44.46
N GLY A 54 -1.17 -53.78 -45.55
CA GLY A 54 -2.27 -52.81 -45.50
C GLY A 54 -1.81 -51.35 -45.31
N ILE A 55 -2.28 -50.48 -46.19
CA ILE A 55 -1.76 -49.10 -46.32
C ILE A 55 -2.20 -48.23 -45.15
N ARG A 56 -1.25 -47.81 -44.31
CA ARG A 56 -1.40 -46.66 -43.40
C ARG A 56 -0.91 -45.39 -44.10
N LEU A 57 -1.80 -44.41 -44.28
CA LEU A 57 -1.52 -43.13 -44.94
C LEU A 57 -0.32 -42.36 -44.35
N THR A 58 0.04 -42.61 -43.10
CA THR A 58 1.17 -42.00 -42.38
C THR A 58 2.56 -42.54 -42.77
N LEU A 59 2.64 -43.55 -43.65
CA LEU A 59 3.90 -44.18 -44.08
C LEU A 59 4.21 -43.96 -45.57
N ILE A 60 3.45 -43.10 -46.24
CA ILE A 60 3.75 -42.71 -47.63
C ILE A 60 4.98 -41.78 -47.63
N PRO A 61 6.08 -42.11 -48.33
CA PRO A 61 7.29 -41.29 -48.32
C PRO A 61 7.03 -39.90 -48.92
N ILE A 62 7.71 -38.88 -48.38
CA ILE A 62 7.44 -37.46 -48.67
C ILE A 62 7.63 -37.13 -50.16
N GLN A 63 8.49 -37.86 -50.90
CA GLN A 63 8.63 -37.68 -52.35
C GLN A 63 7.31 -37.87 -53.12
N ILE A 64 6.40 -38.74 -52.65
CA ILE A 64 5.09 -38.96 -53.30
C ILE A 64 4.15 -37.77 -53.07
N TRP A 65 4.22 -37.10 -51.92
CA TRP A 65 3.48 -35.84 -51.67
C TRP A 65 4.00 -34.68 -52.52
N VAL A 66 5.30 -34.68 -52.86
CA VAL A 66 5.91 -33.73 -53.79
C VAL A 66 5.56 -34.06 -55.26
N TRP A 67 5.16 -35.30 -55.57
CA TRP A 67 4.81 -35.78 -56.92
C TRP A 67 3.41 -35.34 -57.42
N ARG A 68 2.97 -34.14 -57.02
CA ARG A 68 1.92 -33.38 -57.73
C ARG A 68 2.58 -32.64 -58.90
N ARG A 69 1.85 -32.34 -59.99
CA ARG A 69 2.41 -31.57 -61.12
C ARG A 69 2.97 -30.23 -60.64
N SER A 70 4.30 -30.14 -60.56
CA SER A 70 5.03 -28.93 -60.20
C SER A 70 5.05 -27.96 -61.39
N SER A 71 3.90 -27.35 -61.67
CA SER A 71 3.87 -26.04 -62.31
C SER A 71 4.37 -25.00 -61.30
N THR A 72 5.69 -24.98 -61.07
CA THR A 72 6.38 -23.83 -60.50
C THR A 72 6.31 -22.71 -61.52
N VAL A 73 5.15 -22.04 -61.55
CA VAL A 73 4.92 -20.87 -62.38
C VAL A 73 5.79 -19.75 -61.80
N ARG A 74 6.95 -19.55 -62.43
CA ARG A 74 8.00 -18.66 -61.92
C ARG A 74 7.65 -17.17 -62.10
N GLU A 75 6.69 -16.89 -62.97
CA GLU A 75 6.18 -15.57 -63.32
C GLU A 75 4.76 -15.71 -63.91
N VAL A 76 3.88 -14.77 -63.60
CA VAL A 76 2.53 -14.67 -64.21
C VAL A 76 2.40 -13.26 -64.77
N GLY A 77 2.98 -13.04 -65.95
CA GLY A 77 2.73 -11.82 -66.72
C GLY A 77 1.26 -11.75 -67.14
N VAL A 78 0.58 -10.67 -66.78
CA VAL A 78 -0.82 -10.40 -67.19
C VAL A 78 -0.86 -9.00 -67.79
N GLU A 79 -0.45 -8.89 -69.06
CA GLU A 79 -0.46 -7.64 -69.81
C GLU A 79 -1.90 -7.25 -70.18
N GLY A 80 -2.30 -6.01 -69.86
CA GLY A 80 -3.64 -5.50 -70.11
C GLY A 80 -3.95 -4.24 -69.30
N SER A 81 -4.91 -3.43 -69.79
CA SER A 81 -5.38 -2.22 -69.09
C SER A 81 -6.17 -2.56 -67.83
N ASP A 82 -7.06 -3.55 -67.91
CA ASP A 82 -7.83 -4.07 -66.77
C ASP A 82 -7.37 -5.49 -66.45
N THR A 83 -6.89 -5.71 -65.24
CA THR A 83 -6.27 -6.96 -64.80
C THR A 83 -6.97 -7.48 -63.55
N SER A 84 -7.76 -8.56 -63.70
CA SER A 84 -8.53 -9.15 -62.60
C SER A 84 -8.02 -10.54 -62.23
N ILE A 85 -7.77 -10.77 -60.94
CA ILE A 85 -7.30 -12.05 -60.38
C ILE A 85 -8.25 -12.48 -59.26
N THR A 86 -9.01 -13.55 -59.51
CA THR A 86 -10.19 -13.92 -58.72
C THR A 86 -10.25 -15.41 -58.38
N ASP A 87 -10.82 -15.74 -57.22
CA ASP A 87 -11.22 -17.11 -56.81
C ASP A 87 -10.12 -18.19 -56.96
N SER A 88 -8.85 -17.80 -56.80
CA SER A 88 -7.68 -18.64 -57.14
C SER A 88 -6.79 -18.97 -55.95
N SER A 89 -6.38 -20.24 -55.84
CA SER A 89 -5.40 -20.72 -54.85
C SER A 89 -4.01 -20.81 -55.48
N PHE A 90 -3.10 -19.90 -55.11
CA PHE A 90 -1.75 -19.83 -55.70
C PHE A 90 -0.67 -20.38 -54.76
N TYR A 91 0.20 -21.23 -55.33
CA TYR A 91 1.45 -21.69 -54.70
C TYR A 91 2.64 -21.23 -55.55
N ALA A 92 3.33 -20.17 -55.13
CA ALA A 92 4.45 -19.59 -55.87
C ALA A 92 5.52 -19.06 -54.91
N THR A 93 6.82 -19.21 -55.21
CA THR A 93 7.89 -18.61 -54.41
C THR A 93 7.98 -17.10 -54.60
N THR A 94 7.58 -16.64 -55.79
CA THR A 94 7.51 -15.24 -56.21
C THR A 94 6.34 -15.14 -57.18
N LEU A 95 5.45 -14.18 -56.95
CA LEU A 95 4.42 -13.79 -57.90
C LEU A 95 4.64 -12.31 -58.22
N ASN A 96 5.05 -12.04 -59.46
CA ASN A 96 5.17 -10.71 -60.03
C ASN A 96 4.03 -10.51 -61.04
N ILE A 97 3.27 -9.42 -60.88
CA ILE A 97 2.16 -9.03 -61.75
C ILE A 97 2.49 -7.63 -62.23
N ILE A 98 2.71 -7.50 -63.54
CA ILE A 98 3.04 -6.27 -64.24
C ILE A 98 1.82 -5.88 -65.07
N SER A 99 1.16 -4.77 -64.72
CA SER A 99 0.00 -4.24 -65.44
C SER A 99 0.39 -2.91 -66.09
N THR A 100 0.80 -2.98 -67.35
CA THR A 100 1.13 -1.83 -68.20
C THR A 100 -0.10 -1.35 -68.97
N SER A 101 -0.32 -0.03 -69.01
CA SER A 101 -1.32 0.59 -69.87
C SER A 101 -0.83 1.91 -70.45
N GLU A 102 -0.71 1.96 -71.78
CA GLU A 102 -0.15 3.12 -72.49
C GLU A 102 -1.21 4.19 -72.83
N ASP A 103 -2.50 3.83 -72.93
CA ASP A 103 -3.55 4.71 -73.47
C ASP A 103 -4.82 4.86 -72.59
N LEU A 104 -5.01 4.06 -71.53
CA LEU A 104 -6.28 4.01 -70.77
C LEU A 104 -6.10 3.94 -69.25
N PRO A 105 -7.02 4.53 -68.45
CA PRO A 105 -6.99 4.42 -67.00
C PRO A 105 -7.28 2.99 -66.55
N GLY A 106 -6.25 2.26 -66.10
CA GLY A 106 -6.34 0.84 -65.81
C GLY A 106 -6.84 0.48 -64.41
N HIS A 107 -7.65 -0.59 -64.33
CA HIS A 107 -8.11 -1.19 -63.08
C HIS A 107 -7.49 -2.58 -62.83
N THR A 108 -6.54 -2.63 -61.89
CA THR A 108 -6.07 -3.91 -61.32
C THR A 108 -6.94 -4.30 -60.12
N ILE A 109 -7.57 -5.47 -60.18
CA ILE A 109 -8.45 -6.00 -59.12
C ILE A 109 -7.95 -7.38 -58.69
N ILE A 110 -7.75 -7.58 -57.39
CA ILE A 110 -7.30 -8.87 -56.83
C ILE A 110 -8.24 -9.23 -55.68
N HIS A 111 -9.09 -10.24 -55.86
CA HIS A 111 -10.07 -10.61 -54.84
C HIS A 111 -10.33 -12.11 -54.63
N ASP A 112 -10.69 -12.48 -53.40
CA ASP A 112 -11.05 -13.84 -52.99
C ASP A 112 -9.99 -14.91 -53.30
N ASN A 113 -8.71 -14.55 -53.27
CA ASN A 113 -7.60 -15.48 -53.48
C ASN A 113 -7.04 -16.03 -52.16
N GLU A 114 -6.63 -17.30 -52.17
CA GLU A 114 -5.76 -17.89 -51.14
C GLU A 114 -4.34 -17.96 -51.69
N ILE A 115 -3.39 -17.25 -51.06
CA ILE A 115 -2.01 -17.22 -51.56
C ILE A 115 -1.03 -17.78 -50.53
N TYR A 116 -0.30 -18.79 -50.97
CA TYR A 116 0.73 -19.50 -50.22
C TYR A 116 2.09 -19.25 -50.90
N SER A 117 2.90 -18.39 -50.29
CA SER A 117 4.12 -17.86 -50.89
C SER A 117 5.14 -17.45 -49.83
N SER A 118 6.42 -17.49 -50.19
CA SER A 118 7.49 -16.83 -49.44
C SER A 118 7.45 -15.31 -49.60
N GLN A 119 7.16 -14.82 -50.81
CA GLN A 119 7.11 -13.39 -51.13
C GLN A 119 6.24 -13.15 -52.37
N ILE A 120 5.32 -12.22 -52.28
CA ILE A 120 4.61 -11.67 -53.44
C ILE A 120 5.17 -10.28 -53.71
N THR A 121 5.26 -9.84 -54.96
CA THR A 121 5.64 -8.46 -55.31
C THR A 121 4.79 -7.98 -56.47
N LEU A 122 3.74 -7.21 -56.17
CA LEU A 122 2.94 -6.57 -57.20
C LEU A 122 3.75 -5.39 -57.77
N THR A 123 4.01 -5.35 -59.07
CA THR A 123 4.81 -4.28 -59.70
C THR A 123 3.95 -3.56 -60.73
N VAL A 124 3.14 -2.62 -60.26
CA VAL A 124 2.23 -1.87 -61.12
C VAL A 124 2.98 -0.67 -61.71
N SER A 125 2.98 -0.56 -63.04
CA SER A 125 3.75 0.43 -63.80
C SER A 125 2.90 1.05 -64.91
N SER A 126 2.68 2.37 -64.85
CA SER A 126 1.87 3.08 -65.84
C SER A 126 2.63 4.25 -66.46
N SER A 127 2.59 4.31 -67.78
CA SER A 127 3.02 5.44 -68.62
C SER A 127 1.87 6.42 -68.92
N SER A 128 0.65 6.13 -68.47
CA SER A 128 -0.53 6.97 -68.67
C SER A 128 -1.35 7.21 -67.37
N GLY A 129 -2.32 8.13 -67.45
CA GLY A 129 -2.90 8.81 -66.30
C GLY A 129 -4.04 8.09 -65.57
N ILE A 130 -4.11 8.32 -64.25
CA ILE A 130 -5.10 7.83 -63.28
C ILE A 130 -5.22 6.29 -63.24
N GLN A 131 -4.57 5.67 -62.26
CA GLN A 131 -4.57 4.23 -62.06
C GLN A 131 -5.21 3.86 -60.72
N SER A 132 -6.06 2.82 -60.69
CA SER A 132 -6.79 2.44 -59.48
C SER A 132 -6.71 0.94 -59.21
N CYS A 133 -5.95 0.55 -58.18
CA CYS A 133 -5.80 -0.83 -57.72
C CYS A 133 -6.73 -1.15 -56.54
N GLY A 134 -7.46 -2.26 -56.63
CA GLY A 134 -8.38 -2.74 -55.60
C GLY A 134 -8.05 -4.17 -55.16
N ILE A 135 -7.56 -4.34 -53.92
CA ILE A 135 -7.14 -5.63 -53.39
C ILE A 135 -8.04 -5.99 -52.19
N SER A 136 -8.94 -6.97 -52.35
CA SER A 136 -9.94 -7.27 -51.31
C SER A 136 -10.25 -8.74 -51.05
N ARG A 137 -10.44 -9.12 -49.78
CA ARG A 137 -10.81 -10.49 -49.34
C ARG A 137 -9.77 -11.57 -49.64
N ASN A 138 -8.49 -11.22 -49.76
CA ASN A 138 -7.42 -12.19 -50.00
C ASN A 138 -6.86 -12.73 -48.69
N TYR A 139 -6.78 -14.06 -48.57
CA TYR A 139 -6.14 -14.74 -47.45
C TYR A 139 -4.68 -15.02 -47.79
N LEU A 140 -3.78 -14.34 -47.09
CA LEU A 140 -2.33 -14.46 -47.30
C LEU A 140 -1.70 -15.25 -46.15
N ASN A 141 -1.23 -16.46 -46.44
CA ASN A 141 -0.45 -17.28 -45.51
C ASN A 141 1.02 -17.24 -45.93
N ILE A 142 1.62 -16.06 -45.79
CA ILE A 142 2.91 -15.68 -46.39
C ILE A 142 3.79 -14.89 -45.42
N SER A 143 5.10 -14.87 -45.65
CA SER A 143 6.03 -14.02 -44.91
C SER A 143 5.90 -12.53 -45.24
N SER A 144 5.66 -12.16 -46.51
CA SER A 144 5.35 -10.77 -46.91
C SER A 144 4.72 -10.65 -48.32
N LEU A 145 3.80 -9.69 -48.46
CA LEU A 145 3.38 -9.11 -49.74
C LEU A 145 4.00 -7.72 -49.88
N GLY A 146 4.87 -7.57 -50.88
CA GLY A 146 5.31 -6.28 -51.38
C GLY A 146 4.38 -5.74 -52.47
N PHE A 147 4.16 -4.45 -52.46
CA PHE A 147 3.48 -3.69 -53.51
C PHE A 147 4.43 -2.56 -53.91
N SER A 148 4.91 -2.57 -55.16
CA SER A 148 5.72 -1.50 -55.75
C SER A 148 4.90 -0.80 -56.82
N LEU A 149 4.76 0.51 -56.69
CA LEU A 149 4.05 1.35 -57.64
C LEU A 149 5.03 2.39 -58.18
N GLU A 150 5.40 2.23 -59.44
CA GLU A 150 6.37 3.08 -60.13
C GLU A 150 5.65 3.74 -61.32
N GLN A 151 5.65 5.07 -61.38
CA GLN A 151 4.93 5.82 -62.40
C GLN A 151 5.86 6.85 -63.04
N GLU A 152 5.98 6.82 -64.36
CA GLU A 152 6.89 7.72 -65.10
C GLU A 152 6.24 9.08 -65.43
N THR A 153 4.91 9.16 -65.35
CA THR A 153 4.12 10.34 -65.76
C THR A 153 3.21 10.86 -64.65
N PRO A 154 2.94 12.17 -64.56
CA PRO A 154 2.03 12.74 -63.56
C PRO A 154 0.62 12.14 -63.60
N GLY A 155 0.14 11.65 -62.46
CA GLY A 155 -1.23 11.15 -62.32
C GLY A 155 -1.62 10.85 -60.88
N ARG A 156 -2.92 10.62 -60.68
CA ARG A 156 -3.48 10.22 -59.37
C ARG A 156 -3.56 8.72 -59.25
N GLN A 157 -2.89 8.19 -58.24
CA GLN A 157 -2.89 6.79 -57.86
C GLN A 157 -3.94 6.53 -56.79
N LYS A 158 -4.73 5.46 -56.94
CA LYS A 158 -5.73 5.06 -55.94
C LYS A 158 -5.55 3.60 -55.55
N LEU A 159 -5.29 3.34 -54.28
CA LEU A 159 -5.14 1.98 -53.75
C LEU A 159 -6.21 1.74 -52.69
N SER A 160 -7.01 0.68 -52.82
CA SER A 160 -7.87 0.23 -51.71
C SER A 160 -7.61 -1.22 -51.33
N VAL A 161 -7.29 -1.42 -50.06
CA VAL A 161 -6.92 -2.71 -49.45
C VAL A 161 -8.00 -3.06 -48.43
N ARG A 162 -8.79 -4.13 -48.64
CA ARG A 162 -9.94 -4.46 -47.76
C ARG A 162 -10.08 -5.92 -47.38
N ASN A 163 -10.43 -6.23 -46.12
CA ASN A 163 -10.69 -7.60 -45.67
C ASN A 163 -9.54 -8.62 -45.93
N ASN A 164 -8.29 -8.18 -46.02
CA ASN A 164 -7.14 -9.07 -46.25
C ASN A 164 -6.38 -9.42 -44.95
N THR A 165 -5.53 -10.45 -45.00
CA THR A 165 -4.63 -10.87 -43.90
C THR A 165 -3.14 -10.74 -44.26
N GLY A 166 -2.24 -10.97 -43.30
CA GLY A 166 -0.79 -11.15 -43.53
C GLY A 166 0.11 -9.93 -43.25
N HIS A 167 1.37 -10.00 -43.69
CA HIS A 167 2.33 -8.89 -43.66
C HIS A 167 2.38 -8.17 -45.01
N TRP A 168 2.30 -6.84 -44.99
CA TRP A 168 2.21 -5.97 -46.16
C TRP A 168 3.27 -4.87 -46.13
N TYR A 169 3.87 -4.61 -47.29
CA TYR A 169 4.79 -3.50 -47.54
C TYR A 169 4.38 -2.81 -48.83
N SER A 170 4.31 -1.48 -48.83
CA SER A 170 3.96 -0.64 -49.98
C SER A 170 5.06 0.38 -50.21
N PHE A 171 5.62 0.40 -51.42
CA PHE A 171 6.65 1.33 -51.83
C PHE A 171 6.20 2.05 -53.09
N ILE A 172 6.25 3.38 -53.06
CA ILE A 172 5.76 4.22 -54.16
C ILE A 172 6.86 5.21 -54.55
N LYS A 173 7.25 5.18 -55.82
CA LYS A 173 8.26 6.08 -56.40
C LYS A 173 7.59 7.19 -57.20
N GLN A 174 8.10 8.42 -57.05
CA GLN A 174 7.74 9.58 -57.86
C GLN A 174 6.21 9.85 -57.99
N PRO A 175 5.38 9.67 -56.94
CA PRO A 175 3.95 9.95 -57.06
C PRO A 175 3.67 11.44 -57.20
N HIS A 176 2.58 11.76 -57.89
CA HIS A 176 1.99 13.10 -57.89
C HIS A 176 0.86 13.21 -56.87
N ASP A 177 -0.20 12.41 -57.03
CA ASP A 177 -1.30 12.29 -56.05
C ASP A 177 -1.52 10.84 -55.62
N ILE A 178 -1.75 10.59 -54.32
CA ILE A 178 -2.10 9.27 -53.75
C ILE A 178 -3.42 9.33 -52.98
N ASP A 179 -4.28 8.32 -53.16
CA ASP A 179 -5.49 8.11 -52.36
C ASP A 179 -5.56 6.63 -51.91
N MET A 180 -5.00 6.36 -50.73
CA MET A 180 -4.85 5.02 -50.14
C MET A 180 -5.92 4.77 -49.07
N SER A 181 -6.71 3.70 -49.22
CA SER A 181 -7.85 3.37 -48.34
C SER A 181 -7.80 1.92 -47.86
N ILE A 182 -7.43 1.74 -46.59
CA ILE A 182 -7.15 0.46 -45.94
C ILE A 182 -8.27 0.18 -44.92
N VAL A 183 -9.17 -0.77 -45.21
CA VAL A 183 -10.43 -0.93 -44.44
C VAL A 183 -10.69 -2.39 -44.06
N GLN A 184 -11.00 -2.66 -42.78
CA GLN A 184 -11.44 -3.98 -42.28
C GLN A 184 -10.44 -5.15 -42.50
N ASN A 185 -9.15 -4.87 -42.60
CA ASN A 185 -8.10 -5.89 -42.73
C ASN A 185 -7.63 -6.43 -41.36
N HIS A 186 -6.93 -7.57 -41.36
CA HIS A 186 -6.32 -8.18 -40.17
C HIS A 186 -4.84 -8.51 -40.47
N MET A 187 -3.99 -7.48 -40.43
CA MET A 187 -2.59 -7.54 -40.89
C MET A 187 -1.61 -7.56 -39.71
N SER A 188 -0.58 -8.39 -39.79
CA SER A 188 0.52 -8.41 -38.82
C SER A 188 1.54 -7.29 -39.07
N THR A 189 1.58 -6.73 -40.28
CA THR A 189 2.34 -5.52 -40.61
C THR A 189 1.72 -4.82 -41.81
N PHE A 190 1.70 -3.48 -41.78
CA PHE A 190 1.54 -2.63 -42.95
C PHE A 190 2.52 -1.45 -42.83
N ASP A 191 3.40 -1.29 -43.82
CA ASP A 191 4.32 -0.16 -43.90
C ASP A 191 4.22 0.42 -45.32
N ALA A 192 3.87 1.70 -45.43
CA ALA A 192 3.81 2.43 -46.69
C ALA A 192 4.86 3.54 -46.71
N THR A 193 5.80 3.43 -47.64
CA THR A 193 6.87 4.41 -47.87
C THR A 193 6.74 5.04 -49.26
N VAL A 194 6.53 6.34 -49.31
CA VAL A 194 6.60 7.17 -50.51
C VAL A 194 7.99 7.81 -50.60
N ALA A 195 8.62 7.71 -51.77
CA ALA A 195 9.97 8.20 -52.02
C ALA A 195 10.12 8.88 -53.39
N GLY A 196 11.11 9.78 -53.50
CA GLY A 196 11.44 10.45 -54.77
C GLY A 196 10.45 11.51 -55.22
N CYS A 197 9.74 12.15 -54.28
CA CYS A 197 8.86 13.28 -54.59
C CYS A 197 9.65 14.43 -55.22
N VAL A 198 9.06 15.05 -56.24
CA VAL A 198 9.62 16.22 -56.95
C VAL A 198 9.08 17.50 -56.32
N ASP A 199 9.84 18.60 -56.37
CA ASP A 199 9.43 19.92 -55.89
C ASP A 199 8.15 20.41 -56.60
N GLY A 200 7.00 20.27 -55.93
CA GLY A 200 5.70 20.64 -56.48
C GLY A 200 4.54 20.36 -55.52
N GLU A 201 3.33 20.79 -55.89
CA GLU A 201 2.10 20.54 -55.13
C GLU A 201 1.64 19.09 -55.32
N THR A 202 2.23 18.19 -54.54
CA THR A 202 1.90 16.76 -54.46
C THR A 202 1.00 16.49 -53.24
N TYR A 203 -0.06 15.69 -53.41
CA TYR A 203 -1.05 15.41 -52.35
C TYR A 203 -1.23 13.91 -52.11
N SER A 204 -0.96 13.47 -50.88
CA SER A 204 -1.19 12.10 -50.43
C SER A 204 -2.33 12.04 -49.42
N SER A 205 -3.22 11.07 -49.53
CA SER A 205 -4.33 10.84 -48.60
C SER A 205 -4.37 9.37 -48.16
N TYR A 206 -4.21 9.12 -46.86
CA TYR A 206 -4.17 7.78 -46.25
C TYR A 206 -5.33 7.60 -45.27
N LYS A 207 -6.13 6.56 -45.48
CA LYS A 207 -7.37 6.32 -44.72
C LYS A 207 -7.38 4.88 -44.21
N ALA A 208 -6.91 4.67 -42.98
CA ALA A 208 -6.89 3.37 -42.32
C ALA A 208 -8.06 3.27 -41.32
N LYS A 209 -9.10 2.49 -41.64
CA LYS A 209 -10.29 2.35 -40.78
C LYS A 209 -10.70 0.91 -40.44
N ALA A 210 -11.07 0.68 -39.18
CA ALA A 210 -11.67 -0.58 -38.71
C ALA A 210 -10.79 -1.84 -38.92
N ASN A 211 -9.46 -1.68 -38.93
CA ASN A 211 -8.52 -2.79 -39.13
C ASN A 211 -7.98 -3.33 -37.80
N HIS A 212 -7.47 -4.56 -37.83
CA HIS A 212 -6.53 -5.09 -36.85
C HIS A 212 -5.09 -5.02 -37.40
N PHE A 213 -4.15 -4.48 -36.62
CA PHE A 213 -2.76 -4.27 -37.02
C PHE A 213 -1.75 -4.77 -35.98
N GLY A 214 -0.75 -5.53 -36.42
CA GLY A 214 0.49 -5.78 -35.68
C GLY A 214 1.59 -4.74 -35.93
N THR A 215 1.55 -4.05 -37.09
CA THR A 215 2.36 -2.86 -37.39
C THR A 215 1.63 -1.92 -38.35
N LEU A 216 1.75 -0.60 -38.17
CA LEU A 216 1.24 0.43 -39.09
C LEU A 216 2.21 1.63 -39.22
N ARG A 217 2.98 1.69 -40.32
CA ARG A 217 3.88 2.81 -40.64
C ARG A 217 3.44 3.54 -41.91
N PHE A 218 3.59 4.85 -41.90
CA PHE A 218 3.58 5.72 -43.08
C PHE A 218 4.83 6.62 -43.08
N ALA A 219 5.54 6.68 -44.19
CA ALA A 219 6.62 7.65 -44.44
C ALA A 219 6.39 8.29 -45.81
N ASP A 220 6.42 9.62 -45.89
CA ASP A 220 6.02 10.35 -47.10
C ASP A 220 6.88 11.60 -47.33
N CYS A 221 7.14 11.95 -48.60
CA CYS A 221 7.88 13.13 -49.01
C CYS A 221 7.02 14.23 -49.66
N THR A 222 5.72 14.00 -49.87
CA THR A 222 4.81 14.91 -50.57
C THR A 222 4.54 16.20 -49.79
N ALA A 223 4.12 17.24 -50.52
CA ALA A 223 3.90 18.58 -49.94
C ALA A 223 2.64 18.64 -49.05
N GLN A 224 1.62 17.82 -49.33
CA GLN A 224 0.35 17.81 -48.60
C GLN A 224 -0.08 16.38 -48.23
N CYS A 225 0.31 15.92 -47.04
CA CYS A 225 -0.10 14.62 -46.51
C CYS A 225 -1.35 14.73 -45.62
N GLU A 226 -2.45 14.07 -46.01
CA GLU A 226 -3.59 13.78 -45.13
C GLU A 226 -3.52 12.35 -44.60
N PHE A 227 -3.52 12.19 -43.28
CA PHE A 227 -3.60 10.88 -42.62
C PHE A 227 -4.87 10.82 -41.77
N LEU A 228 -5.67 9.76 -41.93
CA LEU A 228 -6.84 9.44 -41.12
C LEU A 228 -6.75 7.99 -40.66
N VAL A 229 -6.49 7.80 -39.37
CA VAL A 229 -6.38 6.47 -38.73
C VAL A 229 -7.46 6.37 -37.66
N GLU A 230 -8.49 5.59 -37.95
CA GLU A 230 -9.76 5.59 -37.21
C GLU A 230 -10.23 4.17 -36.82
N ASP A 231 -10.64 3.95 -35.57
CA ASP A 231 -11.35 2.71 -35.17
C ASP A 231 -10.51 1.41 -35.35
N ASN A 232 -9.18 1.48 -35.25
CA ASN A 232 -8.30 0.31 -35.41
C ASN A 232 -7.84 -0.31 -34.07
N ASP A 233 -7.65 -1.63 -34.02
CA ASP A 233 -6.99 -2.34 -32.91
C ASP A 233 -5.54 -2.66 -33.27
N LEU A 234 -4.60 -1.94 -32.67
CA LEU A 234 -3.15 -2.06 -32.85
C LEU A 234 -2.51 -2.82 -31.68
N ARG A 235 -1.55 -3.69 -31.98
CA ARG A 235 -0.75 -4.43 -30.99
C ARG A 235 0.72 -4.39 -31.34
N ASN A 236 1.60 -4.40 -30.34
CA ASN A 236 3.06 -4.32 -30.47
C ASN A 236 3.63 -2.98 -31.02
N THR A 237 2.84 -2.09 -31.66
CA THR A 237 3.41 -1.07 -32.56
C THR A 237 3.35 0.40 -32.20
N VAL A 238 4.30 1.12 -32.78
CA VAL A 238 4.16 2.47 -33.37
C VAL A 238 3.11 2.52 -34.47
N LEU A 239 2.17 3.46 -34.34
CA LEU A 239 1.65 4.20 -35.47
C LEU A 239 2.63 5.32 -35.82
N SER A 240 3.43 5.16 -36.88
CA SER A 240 4.47 6.13 -37.24
C SER A 240 4.07 6.96 -38.46
N PHE A 241 4.21 8.28 -38.38
CA PHE A 241 4.18 9.21 -39.51
C PHE A 241 5.47 10.00 -39.56
N GLU A 242 6.08 10.10 -40.74
CA GLU A 242 7.32 10.86 -40.95
C GLU A 242 7.25 11.60 -42.29
N THR A 243 7.33 12.93 -42.26
CA THR A 243 7.44 13.74 -43.49
C THR A 243 8.91 14.01 -43.81
N LEU A 244 9.36 13.53 -44.97
CA LEU A 244 10.76 13.50 -45.39
C LEU A 244 11.25 14.81 -46.05
N SER A 245 10.34 15.74 -46.38
CA SER A 245 10.71 17.02 -47.00
C SER A 245 11.31 17.99 -45.99
N THR A 246 12.56 18.41 -46.23
CA THR A 246 13.30 19.34 -45.35
C THR A 246 13.28 20.80 -45.82
N ASP A 247 12.66 21.13 -46.97
CA ASP A 247 12.63 22.52 -47.44
C ASP A 247 11.67 23.37 -46.58
N ARG A 248 12.18 24.50 -46.11
CA ARG A 248 11.46 25.50 -45.32
C ARG A 248 10.46 26.31 -46.14
N ARG A 249 10.47 26.19 -47.48
CA ARG A 249 9.62 26.98 -48.40
C ARG A 249 8.26 26.35 -48.71
N SER A 250 8.09 25.04 -48.49
CA SER A 250 6.80 24.36 -48.73
C SER A 250 5.70 24.88 -47.79
N SER A 251 4.50 25.09 -48.36
CA SER A 251 3.31 25.56 -47.68
C SER A 251 2.55 24.41 -47.00
N LEU A 252 2.12 24.62 -45.74
CA LEU A 252 1.53 23.58 -44.91
C LEU A 252 0.08 23.24 -45.36
N GLY A 253 -0.08 22.20 -46.18
CA GLY A 253 -1.41 21.67 -46.52
C GLY A 253 -1.91 20.56 -45.58
N GLY A 254 -1.01 19.64 -45.19
CA GLY A 254 -1.36 18.34 -44.63
C GLY A 254 -2.05 18.34 -43.25
N MET A 255 -2.81 17.28 -42.97
CA MET A 255 -3.55 17.06 -41.72
C MET A 255 -3.42 15.61 -41.26
N ALA A 256 -2.99 15.39 -40.01
CA ALA A 256 -2.93 14.05 -39.41
C ALA A 256 -4.02 13.88 -38.34
N VAL A 257 -4.89 12.88 -38.48
CA VAL A 257 -5.98 12.57 -37.53
C VAL A 257 -5.88 11.11 -37.09
N VAL A 258 -5.62 10.89 -35.81
CA VAL A 258 -5.56 9.57 -35.17
C VAL A 258 -6.65 9.50 -34.12
N ARG A 259 -7.75 8.78 -34.38
CA ARG A 259 -8.89 8.79 -33.45
C ARG A 259 -9.56 7.45 -33.21
N GLN A 260 -10.10 7.28 -32.00
CA GLN A 260 -10.89 6.09 -31.61
C GLN A 260 -10.13 4.75 -31.71
N ASN A 261 -8.79 4.77 -31.78
CA ASN A 261 -7.98 3.56 -31.89
C ASN A 261 -7.67 2.95 -30.51
N ARG A 262 -7.44 1.63 -30.50
CA ARG A 262 -6.97 0.86 -29.35
C ARG A 262 -5.54 0.41 -29.62
N MET A 263 -4.63 0.64 -28.68
CA MET A 263 -3.20 0.36 -28.78
C MET A 263 -2.77 -0.34 -27.48
N VAL A 264 -2.52 -1.65 -27.55
CA VAL A 264 -2.27 -2.47 -26.35
C VAL A 264 -1.11 -3.43 -26.54
N GLN A 265 -0.47 -3.83 -25.43
CA GLN A 265 0.69 -4.73 -25.44
C GLN A 265 1.82 -4.14 -26.28
N GLY A 266 2.32 -2.98 -25.86
CA GLY A 266 3.45 -2.31 -26.51
C GLY A 266 4.77 -3.04 -26.27
N GLY A 267 5.69 -2.90 -27.23
CA GLY A 267 7.09 -3.27 -27.08
C GLY A 267 7.96 -2.08 -26.68
N ASP A 268 9.26 -2.19 -26.97
CA ASP A 268 10.27 -1.14 -26.78
C ASP A 268 10.18 -0.04 -27.86
N THR A 269 8.98 0.51 -28.06
CA THR A 269 8.73 1.67 -28.93
C THR A 269 7.54 2.53 -28.46
N SER A 270 7.32 3.67 -29.11
CA SER A 270 6.16 4.56 -28.85
C SER A 270 4.88 4.01 -29.50
N ALA A 271 3.70 4.19 -28.91
CA ALA A 271 2.44 3.74 -29.54
C ALA A 271 2.00 4.64 -30.70
N ILE A 272 2.23 5.94 -30.59
CA ILE A 272 2.09 6.91 -31.69
C ILE A 272 3.40 7.69 -31.81
N SER A 273 3.92 7.83 -33.02
CA SER A 273 5.12 8.62 -33.34
C SER A 273 4.84 9.53 -34.53
N ILE A 274 4.97 10.84 -34.36
CA ILE A 274 4.75 11.84 -35.41
C ILE A 274 6.02 12.68 -35.54
N GLY A 275 6.75 12.50 -36.65
CA GLY A 275 8.09 13.04 -36.85
C GLY A 275 8.19 14.03 -38.00
N ASN A 276 9.04 15.05 -37.82
CA ASN A 276 9.49 15.99 -38.86
C ASN A 276 8.38 16.83 -39.53
N GLY A 277 7.18 16.85 -38.93
CA GLY A 277 5.95 17.37 -39.52
C GLY A 277 5.87 18.90 -39.64
N ARG A 278 5.58 19.39 -40.84
CA ARG A 278 5.11 20.76 -41.09
C ARG A 278 3.64 20.76 -41.55
N THR A 279 2.76 20.32 -40.66
CA THR A 279 1.33 20.07 -40.94
C THR A 279 0.44 21.24 -40.55
N LYS A 280 -0.68 21.44 -41.25
CA LYS A 280 -1.70 22.41 -40.84
C LYS A 280 -2.33 22.04 -39.50
N ARG A 281 -2.65 20.75 -39.29
CA ARG A 281 -3.25 20.22 -38.06
C ARG A 281 -2.82 18.78 -37.75
N ILE A 282 -2.56 18.49 -36.49
CA ILE A 282 -2.38 17.15 -35.92
C ILE A 282 -3.44 16.99 -34.84
N GLU A 283 -4.33 16.00 -34.99
CA GLU A 283 -5.31 15.62 -33.97
C GLU A 283 -5.10 14.17 -33.52
N VAL A 284 -4.93 13.96 -32.23
CA VAL A 284 -4.91 12.63 -31.61
C VAL A 284 -6.04 12.59 -30.57
N SER A 285 -7.18 11.97 -30.91
CA SER A 285 -8.40 12.07 -30.09
C SER A 285 -9.11 10.74 -29.76
N ASN A 286 -9.57 10.56 -28.52
CA ASN A 286 -10.32 9.39 -28.06
C ASN A 286 -9.60 8.02 -28.20
N ASN A 287 -8.27 7.96 -28.20
CA ASN A 287 -7.52 6.71 -28.28
C ASN A 287 -7.27 6.09 -26.89
N THR A 288 -7.12 4.76 -26.83
CA THR A 288 -6.69 4.03 -25.61
C THR A 288 -5.33 3.38 -25.83
N ILE A 289 -4.34 3.77 -25.04
CA ILE A 289 -2.93 3.37 -25.17
C ILE A 289 -2.46 2.75 -23.85
N THR A 290 -1.93 1.51 -23.88
CA THR A 290 -1.48 0.83 -22.65
C THR A 290 -0.18 0.05 -22.81
N GLY A 291 0.77 0.27 -21.88
CA GLY A 291 1.93 -0.59 -21.67
C GLY A 291 2.98 -0.57 -22.79
N TYR A 292 3.44 0.62 -23.16
CA TYR A 292 4.53 0.85 -24.14
C TYR A 292 5.81 1.35 -23.45
N SER A 293 6.98 1.11 -24.04
CA SER A 293 8.28 1.55 -23.50
C SER A 293 9.13 2.22 -24.57
N ALA A 294 9.64 3.44 -24.38
CA ALA A 294 10.38 4.16 -25.44
C ALA A 294 11.52 5.05 -24.93
N ALA A 295 12.38 5.56 -25.81
CA ALA A 295 13.35 6.60 -25.42
C ALA A 295 12.65 7.90 -24.97
N SER A 296 11.59 8.31 -25.70
CA SER A 296 10.73 9.45 -25.35
C SER A 296 9.31 9.20 -25.86
N GLY A 297 8.28 9.70 -25.16
CA GLY A 297 6.91 9.66 -25.68
C GLY A 297 6.36 8.23 -25.88
N ALA A 298 6.45 7.37 -24.86
CA ALA A 298 6.09 5.96 -25.03
C ALA A 298 4.59 5.74 -25.32
N GLY A 299 3.71 6.55 -24.72
CA GLY A 299 2.32 6.64 -25.20
C GLY A 299 2.26 7.36 -26.55
N ILE A 300 2.56 8.66 -26.56
CA ILE A 300 2.57 9.50 -27.76
C ILE A 300 3.89 10.28 -27.81
N ASN A 301 4.60 10.19 -28.94
CA ASN A 301 5.77 10.99 -29.27
C ASN A 301 5.47 11.89 -30.49
N MET A 302 5.72 13.18 -30.36
CA MET A 302 5.71 14.13 -31.47
C MET A 302 7.05 14.88 -31.48
N PHE A 303 7.82 14.82 -32.56
CA PHE A 303 9.16 15.39 -32.60
C PHE A 303 9.44 16.16 -33.89
N ASN A 304 10.21 17.25 -33.76
CA ASN A 304 10.55 18.15 -34.87
C ASN A 304 9.30 18.68 -35.62
N ILE A 305 8.22 18.97 -34.88
CA ILE A 305 6.98 19.53 -35.46
C ILE A 305 7.09 21.05 -35.53
N MET A 306 6.73 21.65 -36.68
CA MET A 306 6.83 23.09 -36.89
C MET A 306 5.53 23.73 -37.38
N ALA A 307 5.24 24.91 -36.83
CA ALA A 307 4.14 25.81 -37.24
C ALA A 307 2.74 25.15 -37.37
N SER A 308 2.46 24.12 -36.55
CA SER A 308 1.27 23.27 -36.64
C SER A 308 0.20 23.60 -35.58
N GLU A 309 -1.08 23.29 -35.86
CA GLU A 309 -2.10 23.15 -34.81
C GLU A 309 -2.08 21.72 -34.25
N ILE A 310 -1.66 21.53 -33.00
CA ILE A 310 -1.57 20.21 -32.34
C ILE A 310 -2.69 20.10 -31.31
N VAL A 311 -3.56 19.10 -31.44
CA VAL A 311 -4.67 18.81 -30.55
C VAL A 311 -4.59 17.37 -30.05
N VAL A 312 -4.38 17.18 -28.75
CA VAL A 312 -4.39 15.86 -28.10
C VAL A 312 -5.53 15.85 -27.09
N SER A 313 -6.61 15.10 -27.34
CA SER A 313 -7.77 15.13 -26.45
C SER A 313 -8.49 13.81 -26.18
N HIS A 314 -9.10 13.69 -24.99
CA HIS A 314 -9.91 12.53 -24.60
C HIS A 314 -9.20 11.16 -24.65
N ASN A 315 -7.86 11.12 -24.70
CA ASN A 315 -7.10 9.87 -24.74
C ASN A 315 -6.91 9.27 -23.34
N ARG A 316 -6.86 7.93 -23.23
CA ARG A 316 -6.40 7.20 -22.04
C ARG A 316 -5.00 6.65 -22.32
N ILE A 317 -4.03 7.00 -21.48
CA ILE A 317 -2.63 6.56 -21.62
C ILE A 317 -2.14 5.99 -20.28
N GLU A 318 -1.87 4.70 -20.24
CA GLU A 318 -1.68 3.96 -18.98
C GLU A 318 -0.48 3.03 -18.98
N GLY A 319 0.34 3.11 -17.92
CA GLY A 319 1.47 2.21 -17.68
C GLY A 319 2.60 2.28 -18.73
N CYS A 320 2.74 3.39 -19.45
CA CYS A 320 3.82 3.59 -20.41
C CYS A 320 5.11 4.08 -19.73
N SER A 321 6.28 3.73 -20.26
CA SER A 321 7.60 4.01 -19.65
C SER A 321 8.55 4.69 -20.63
N ALA A 322 9.27 5.75 -20.24
CA ALA A 322 10.25 6.39 -21.11
C ALA A 322 11.45 7.00 -20.38
N SER A 323 12.41 7.57 -21.10
CA SER A 323 13.37 8.51 -20.47
C SER A 323 12.71 9.87 -20.21
N THR A 324 11.95 10.38 -21.19
CA THR A 324 11.19 11.64 -21.06
C THR A 324 9.77 11.53 -21.62
N GLY A 325 8.81 12.19 -20.96
CA GLY A 325 7.44 12.35 -21.49
C GLY A 325 6.70 11.03 -21.63
N ALA A 326 6.64 10.22 -20.57
CA ALA A 326 6.31 8.79 -20.71
C ALA A 326 4.88 8.52 -21.25
N ALA A 327 3.89 9.35 -20.89
CA ALA A 327 2.58 9.30 -21.55
C ALA A 327 2.54 10.12 -22.85
N LEU A 328 3.06 11.35 -22.82
CA LEU A 328 3.04 12.30 -23.94
C LEU A 328 4.34 13.12 -23.99
N SER A 329 4.99 13.10 -25.15
CA SER A 329 6.16 13.91 -25.50
C SER A 329 5.84 14.75 -26.74
N ILE A 330 6.03 16.07 -26.67
CA ILE A 330 5.87 16.99 -27.81
C ILE A 330 7.08 17.92 -27.87
N VAL A 331 7.92 17.77 -28.91
CA VAL A 331 9.00 18.68 -29.26
C VAL A 331 8.61 19.45 -30.51
N SER A 332 8.14 20.69 -30.31
CA SER A 332 7.58 21.51 -31.39
C SER A 332 8.01 22.98 -31.33
N ALA A 333 8.03 23.64 -32.48
CA ALA A 333 8.32 25.07 -32.60
C ALA A 333 7.20 25.79 -33.36
N GLU A 334 6.99 27.07 -33.05
CA GLU A 334 6.03 27.96 -33.71
C GLU A 334 4.56 27.47 -33.73
N SER A 335 4.25 26.45 -32.94
CA SER A 335 2.99 25.69 -33.02
C SER A 335 1.99 26.11 -31.94
N ASN A 336 0.72 25.76 -32.14
CA ASN A 336 -0.34 25.90 -31.15
C ASN A 336 -0.66 24.51 -30.58
N VAL A 337 -0.32 24.26 -29.31
CA VAL A 337 -0.49 22.96 -28.66
C VAL A 337 -1.67 23.00 -27.70
N THR A 338 -2.64 22.09 -27.87
CA THR A 338 -3.82 21.96 -26.99
C THR A 338 -3.92 20.52 -26.49
N ILE A 339 -3.81 20.34 -25.18
CA ILE A 339 -3.87 19.05 -24.49
C ILE A 339 -5.05 19.11 -23.50
N GLU A 340 -6.15 18.41 -23.80
CA GLU A 340 -7.36 18.51 -22.99
C GLU A 340 -8.16 17.22 -22.77
N TYR A 341 -8.77 17.07 -21.60
CA TYR A 341 -9.60 15.91 -21.23
C TYR A 341 -8.90 14.53 -21.28
N ASN A 342 -7.56 14.49 -21.34
CA ASN A 342 -6.79 13.24 -21.35
C ASN A 342 -6.66 12.65 -19.94
N ASN A 343 -6.63 11.32 -19.84
CA ASN A 343 -6.40 10.59 -18.60
C ASN A 343 -5.08 9.80 -18.69
N MET A 344 -4.07 10.23 -17.94
CA MET A 344 -2.71 9.71 -17.98
C MET A 344 -2.36 9.10 -16.62
N THR A 345 -2.20 7.77 -16.55
CA THR A 345 -2.09 7.07 -15.27
C THR A 345 -0.93 6.07 -15.21
N GLN A 346 -0.23 6.03 -14.07
CA GLN A 346 0.84 5.07 -13.77
C GLN A 346 2.03 5.06 -14.77
N ASN A 347 2.23 6.14 -15.54
CA ASN A 347 3.32 6.25 -16.51
C ASN A 347 4.64 6.63 -15.80
N VAL A 348 5.78 6.14 -16.30
CA VAL A 348 7.07 6.22 -15.60
C VAL A 348 8.16 6.81 -16.51
N ALA A 349 8.68 7.98 -16.18
CA ALA A 349 9.86 8.54 -16.82
C ALA A 349 11.13 8.32 -15.98
N THR A 350 12.25 7.96 -16.60
CA THR A 350 13.54 7.74 -15.89
C THR A 350 14.35 9.01 -15.70
N LEU A 351 14.06 10.10 -16.45
CA LEU A 351 14.68 11.42 -16.28
C LEU A 351 13.66 12.47 -15.85
N SER A 352 12.65 12.74 -16.70
CA SER A 352 11.65 13.79 -16.41
C SER A 352 10.32 13.61 -17.15
N CYS A 353 9.29 14.36 -16.73
CA CYS A 353 8.00 14.43 -17.43
C CYS A 353 7.24 13.10 -17.40
N GLY A 354 6.70 12.72 -16.23
CA GLY A 354 6.04 11.44 -16.03
C GLY A 354 4.76 11.26 -16.85
N ALA A 355 3.91 12.29 -16.93
CA ALA A 355 2.78 12.31 -17.88
C ALA A 355 3.13 13.11 -19.15
N VAL A 356 3.25 14.44 -19.04
CA VAL A 356 3.35 15.35 -20.21
C VAL A 356 4.68 16.10 -20.25
N GLY A 357 5.37 16.06 -21.39
CA GLY A 357 6.45 16.99 -21.71
C GLY A 357 6.15 17.77 -23.00
N VAL A 358 6.26 19.10 -22.93
CA VAL A 358 6.18 20.01 -24.09
C VAL A 358 7.44 20.88 -24.13
N TRP A 359 8.21 20.73 -25.20
CA TRP A 359 9.50 21.38 -25.42
C TRP A 359 9.52 22.19 -26.72
N GLY A 360 10.49 23.11 -26.80
CA GLY A 360 10.65 24.07 -27.88
C GLY A 360 9.98 25.40 -27.58
N TYR A 361 9.92 26.28 -28.59
CA TYR A 361 9.34 27.62 -28.49
C TYR A 361 8.05 27.68 -29.30
N ASN A 362 6.91 27.66 -28.61
CA ASN A 362 5.59 27.56 -29.23
C ASN A 362 4.81 28.88 -29.19
N LYS A 363 3.78 29.04 -30.02
CA LYS A 363 2.94 30.25 -30.00
C LYS A 363 1.96 30.21 -28.82
N ARG A 364 1.29 29.06 -28.65
CA ARG A 364 0.43 28.82 -27.48
C ARG A 364 0.52 27.37 -27.00
N VAL A 365 0.49 27.16 -25.70
CA VAL A 365 0.28 25.83 -25.07
C VAL A 365 -0.89 25.90 -24.11
N ILE A 366 -1.90 25.05 -24.30
CA ILE A 366 -3.06 24.88 -23.42
C ILE A 366 -2.99 23.46 -22.85
N LEU A 367 -3.04 23.33 -21.52
CA LEU A 367 -3.10 22.05 -20.81
C LEU A 367 -4.24 22.11 -19.79
N ARG A 368 -5.38 21.49 -20.08
CA ARG A 368 -6.58 21.65 -19.25
C ARG A 368 -7.46 20.42 -19.09
N ASN A 369 -8.20 20.36 -17.99
CA ASN A 369 -9.16 19.29 -17.68
C ASN A 369 -8.58 17.86 -17.74
N CYS A 370 -7.25 17.69 -17.69
CA CYS A 370 -6.59 16.38 -17.76
C CYS A 370 -6.43 15.76 -16.36
N THR A 371 -6.44 14.43 -16.29
CA THR A 371 -6.11 13.67 -15.07
C THR A 371 -4.71 13.08 -15.18
N MET A 372 -3.92 13.22 -14.12
CA MET A 372 -2.54 12.73 -14.01
C MET A 372 -2.40 11.97 -12.68
N ASP A 373 -2.61 10.66 -12.68
CA ASP A 373 -2.69 9.83 -11.46
C ASP A 373 -1.52 8.83 -11.36
N ARG A 374 -0.72 8.92 -10.29
CA ARG A 374 0.43 8.05 -9.98
C ARG A 374 1.52 7.96 -11.07
N ASN A 375 1.62 8.96 -11.93
CA ASN A 375 2.76 9.06 -12.83
C ASN A 375 4.04 9.34 -12.01
N ARG A 376 5.18 8.80 -12.45
CA ARG A 376 6.47 8.85 -11.75
C ARG A 376 7.54 9.44 -12.64
N ALA A 377 8.40 10.26 -12.06
CA ALA A 377 9.65 10.74 -12.65
C ALA A 377 10.54 11.30 -11.54
N PRO A 378 11.88 11.33 -11.68
CA PRO A 378 12.75 12.11 -10.79
C PRO A 378 12.35 13.59 -10.80
N GLN A 379 12.13 14.16 -11.98
CA GLN A 379 11.65 15.55 -12.14
C GLN A 379 10.33 15.57 -12.91
N THR A 380 9.41 16.46 -12.53
CA THR A 380 8.13 16.72 -13.21
C THR A 380 7.27 15.48 -13.48
N SER A 381 6.94 14.75 -12.42
CA SER A 381 6.07 13.56 -12.51
C SER A 381 4.71 13.79 -13.17
N ALA A 382 4.15 15.00 -13.07
CA ALA A 382 2.93 15.41 -13.78
C ALA A 382 3.26 16.02 -15.15
N PHE A 383 3.80 17.25 -15.21
CA PHE A 383 4.07 17.92 -16.48
C PHE A 383 5.26 18.88 -16.50
N TYR A 384 5.79 19.13 -17.70
CA TYR A 384 6.80 20.14 -18.00
C TYR A 384 6.44 20.90 -19.29
N VAL A 385 6.39 22.23 -19.25
CA VAL A 385 6.16 23.08 -20.43
C VAL A 385 7.20 24.20 -20.46
N THR A 386 8.10 24.19 -21.45
CA THR A 386 9.27 25.09 -21.48
C THR A 386 8.92 26.55 -21.74
N SER A 387 8.38 26.84 -22.92
CA SER A 387 8.38 28.19 -23.48
C SER A 387 7.32 28.35 -24.56
N ALA A 388 6.45 29.33 -24.38
CA ALA A 388 5.56 29.82 -25.42
C ALA A 388 5.21 31.28 -25.15
N ASP A 389 4.68 31.97 -26.17
CA ASP A 389 4.15 33.33 -26.00
C ASP A 389 2.98 33.35 -25.00
N SER A 390 2.18 32.27 -24.96
CA SER A 390 1.13 32.03 -23.97
C SER A 390 1.11 30.57 -23.51
N ILE A 391 1.12 30.33 -22.19
CA ILE A 391 0.91 29.01 -21.58
C ILE A 391 -0.29 29.09 -20.62
N GLU A 392 -1.28 28.23 -20.83
CA GLU A 392 -2.52 28.14 -20.05
C GLU A 392 -2.63 26.74 -19.42
N VAL A 393 -2.35 26.61 -18.11
CA VAL A 393 -2.48 25.33 -17.39
C VAL A 393 -3.53 25.42 -16.30
N THR A 394 -4.73 24.85 -16.50
CA THR A 394 -5.87 25.00 -15.56
C THR A 394 -6.78 23.77 -15.48
N ASN A 395 -7.47 23.59 -14.35
CA ASN A 395 -8.48 22.55 -14.12
C ASN A 395 -7.99 21.09 -14.25
N ASN A 396 -6.68 20.85 -14.24
CA ASN A 396 -6.12 19.49 -14.24
C ASN A 396 -6.17 18.88 -12.83
N THR A 397 -6.30 17.56 -12.74
CA THR A 397 -6.28 16.80 -11.47
C THR A 397 -5.00 15.99 -11.38
N ILE A 398 -4.14 16.31 -10.41
CA ILE A 398 -2.82 15.68 -10.24
C ILE A 398 -2.80 14.90 -8.93
N ARG A 399 -2.57 13.58 -8.99
CA ARG A 399 -2.37 12.72 -7.82
C ARG A 399 -0.97 12.11 -7.87
N VAL A 400 -0.15 12.47 -6.91
CA VAL A 400 1.29 12.16 -6.88
C VAL A 400 1.51 10.85 -6.14
N ASP A 401 2.36 9.97 -6.68
CA ASP A 401 2.64 8.68 -6.06
C ASP A 401 3.65 8.80 -4.89
N ALA A 402 3.57 7.88 -3.93
CA ALA A 402 4.36 7.90 -2.69
C ALA A 402 5.78 7.33 -2.85
N VAL A 403 6.23 7.05 -4.07
CA VAL A 403 7.38 6.15 -4.32
C VAL A 403 8.70 6.91 -4.50
N ASN A 404 9.51 6.88 -3.44
CA ASN A 404 10.99 6.85 -3.43
C ASN A 404 11.79 7.80 -4.35
N SER A 405 11.22 8.93 -4.80
CA SER A 405 11.98 10.06 -5.34
C SER A 405 12.70 10.81 -4.21
N ILE A 406 13.65 10.15 -3.57
CA ILE A 406 14.52 10.69 -2.51
C ILE A 406 15.67 11.51 -3.11
N ASN A 407 16.05 11.24 -4.36
CA ASN A 407 17.15 11.91 -5.03
C ASN A 407 16.62 13.11 -5.85
N ASP A 408 16.91 14.32 -5.34
CA ASP A 408 17.16 15.56 -6.09
C ASP A 408 16.01 16.16 -6.93
N GLY A 409 14.79 15.66 -6.75
CA GLY A 409 13.61 16.04 -7.54
C GLY A 409 12.53 16.83 -6.79
N HIS A 410 11.58 16.09 -6.21
CA HIS A 410 10.33 16.54 -5.55
C HIS A 410 9.37 17.40 -6.39
N THR A 411 9.85 18.01 -7.47
CA THR A 411 9.10 18.85 -8.39
C THR A 411 8.15 18.00 -9.22
N ILE A 412 6.85 18.25 -9.09
CA ILE A 412 5.78 17.51 -9.76
C ILE A 412 5.39 18.17 -11.08
N ALA A 413 5.50 19.50 -11.18
CA ALA A 413 5.10 20.25 -12.35
C ALA A 413 5.96 21.51 -12.55
N MET A 414 6.22 21.88 -13.80
CA MET A 414 6.89 23.14 -14.17
C MET A 414 6.29 23.76 -15.44
N SER A 415 6.26 25.10 -15.48
CA SER A 415 5.77 25.89 -16.61
C SER A 415 6.58 27.19 -16.73
N GLY A 416 6.88 27.62 -17.96
CA GLY A 416 7.48 28.93 -18.25
C GLY A 416 6.56 30.15 -18.04
N GLN A 417 5.31 29.94 -17.59
CA GLN A 417 4.36 30.98 -17.16
C GLN A 417 3.53 30.46 -15.95
N PRO A 418 2.86 31.33 -15.16
CA PRO A 418 2.09 30.94 -13.98
C PRO A 418 1.09 29.79 -14.18
N ILE A 419 1.19 28.77 -13.33
CA ILE A 419 0.26 27.64 -13.29
C ILE A 419 -0.99 28.05 -12.49
N SER A 420 -2.19 27.84 -13.05
CA SER A 420 -3.46 28.25 -12.42
C SER A 420 -3.71 27.55 -11.08
N LEU A 421 -4.18 28.28 -10.07
CA LEU A 421 -4.58 27.68 -8.79
C LEU A 421 -5.91 26.89 -8.88
N TYR A 422 -6.59 26.90 -10.04
CA TYR A 422 -7.77 26.07 -10.30
C TYR A 422 -7.45 24.61 -10.71
N ASN A 423 -6.17 24.22 -10.82
CA ASN A 423 -5.81 22.80 -10.85
C ASN A 423 -5.99 22.18 -9.44
N GLU A 424 -6.35 20.90 -9.34
CA GLU A 424 -6.31 20.15 -8.09
C GLU A 424 -4.99 19.36 -7.98
N VAL A 425 -4.33 19.40 -6.82
CA VAL A 425 -3.10 18.64 -6.53
C VAL A 425 -3.26 17.89 -5.22
N TYR A 426 -2.91 16.62 -5.22
CA TYR A 426 -2.90 15.74 -4.06
C TYR A 426 -1.50 15.12 -3.90
N CYS A 427 -0.73 15.59 -2.91
CA CYS A 427 0.55 14.98 -2.53
C CYS A 427 0.34 13.66 -1.78
N PRO A 428 1.40 12.84 -1.61
CA PRO A 428 1.41 11.74 -0.65
C PRO A 428 1.26 12.24 0.80
N SER A 429 0.84 11.36 1.71
CA SER A 429 0.87 11.66 3.15
C SER A 429 2.28 12.01 3.62
N GLN A 430 2.41 12.93 4.58
CA GLN A 430 3.68 13.44 5.12
C GLN A 430 4.50 14.30 4.13
N MET A 431 3.99 14.57 2.92
CA MET A 431 4.59 15.51 1.98
C MET A 431 3.81 16.82 1.94
N ARG A 432 4.51 17.93 2.13
CA ARG A 432 3.97 19.28 1.96
C ARG A 432 3.91 19.63 0.47
N LEU A 433 2.89 20.42 0.11
CA LEU A 433 2.82 21.06 -1.20
C LEU A 433 3.57 22.40 -1.16
N GLY A 434 4.61 22.53 -2.00
CA GLY A 434 5.30 23.79 -2.27
C GLY A 434 4.88 24.34 -3.63
N LEU A 435 4.53 25.63 -3.68
CA LEU A 435 4.21 26.36 -4.90
C LEU A 435 5.19 27.53 -5.05
N THR A 436 5.95 27.57 -6.14
CA THR A 436 6.92 28.63 -6.44
C THR A 436 6.46 29.42 -7.65
N THR A 437 6.19 30.71 -7.46
CA THR A 437 5.66 31.64 -8.49
C THR A 437 6.50 32.90 -8.67
N GLU A 438 7.62 33.03 -7.95
CA GLU A 438 8.45 34.26 -7.91
C GLU A 438 9.51 34.32 -9.03
N SER A 439 9.72 33.22 -9.77
CA SER A 439 10.69 33.15 -10.86
C SER A 439 10.01 33.10 -12.23
N SER A 440 10.78 33.33 -13.30
CA SER A 440 10.33 33.15 -14.70
C SER A 440 9.88 31.72 -15.03
N ILE A 441 10.17 30.76 -14.15
CA ILE A 441 9.61 29.41 -14.18
C ILE A 441 8.73 29.24 -12.93
N SER A 442 7.46 28.90 -13.14
CA SER A 442 6.57 28.44 -12.07
C SER A 442 6.76 26.95 -11.86
N SER A 443 7.03 26.54 -10.62
CA SER A 443 7.28 25.14 -10.26
C SER A 443 6.50 24.73 -9.02
N TRP A 444 5.91 23.54 -9.06
CA TRP A 444 5.15 22.95 -7.95
C TRP A 444 5.83 21.66 -7.51
N ALA A 445 5.91 21.41 -6.20
CA ALA A 445 6.61 20.28 -5.63
C ALA A 445 5.85 19.61 -4.48
N CYS A 446 5.85 18.29 -4.42
CA CYS A 446 5.48 17.52 -3.23
C CYS A 446 6.77 17.04 -2.57
N SER A 447 7.10 17.61 -1.42
CA SER A 447 8.38 17.37 -0.73
C SER A 447 8.17 16.91 0.71
N PRO A 448 9.07 16.09 1.28
CA PRO A 448 9.04 15.79 2.70
C PRO A 448 9.30 17.05 3.54
N CYS A 449 8.90 16.99 4.81
CA CYS A 449 9.40 17.91 5.83
C CYS A 449 10.88 17.68 6.12
N GLN A 450 11.60 18.72 6.55
CA GLN A 450 12.99 18.60 6.98
C GLN A 450 13.09 17.90 8.35
N ASP A 451 14.24 17.31 8.67
CA ASP A 451 14.48 16.71 9.99
C ASP A 451 14.19 17.74 11.11
N GLY A 452 13.58 17.29 12.21
CA GLY A 452 13.06 18.20 13.24
C GLY A 452 11.73 18.88 12.89
N SER A 453 11.07 18.51 11.78
CA SER A 453 9.72 18.95 11.43
C SER A 453 8.88 17.82 10.82
N TYR A 454 7.55 17.94 10.80
CA TYR A 454 6.65 16.91 10.29
C TYR A 454 5.34 17.46 9.70
N LEU A 455 4.60 16.56 9.05
CA LEU A 455 3.23 16.78 8.58
C LEU A 455 2.44 15.47 8.80
N LEU A 456 1.27 15.55 9.44
CA LEU A 456 0.44 14.35 9.70
C LEU A 456 -0.40 13.94 8.49
N GLU A 457 -0.81 14.92 7.69
CA GLU A 457 -1.71 14.75 6.55
C GLU A 457 -0.94 14.95 5.24
N ALA A 458 -1.64 15.18 4.12
CA ALA A 458 -1.04 15.44 2.82
C ALA A 458 -1.23 16.90 2.40
N GLY A 459 -0.23 17.49 1.75
CA GLY A 459 -0.35 18.76 1.04
C GLY A 459 -1.37 18.67 -0.09
N VAL A 460 -2.34 19.59 -0.12
CA VAL A 460 -3.41 19.62 -1.12
C VAL A 460 -3.60 21.03 -1.67
N LEU A 461 -3.78 21.16 -2.99
CA LEU A 461 -4.39 22.32 -3.64
C LEU A 461 -5.75 21.89 -4.17
N ARG A 462 -6.80 22.64 -3.84
CA ARG A 462 -8.16 22.36 -4.29
C ARG A 462 -8.97 23.64 -4.40
N GLN A 463 -9.62 23.86 -5.55
CA GLN A 463 -10.49 25.03 -5.79
C GLN A 463 -9.82 26.37 -5.43
N GLY A 464 -8.54 26.55 -5.77
CA GLY A 464 -7.77 27.76 -5.45
C GLY A 464 -7.21 27.83 -4.02
N GLN A 465 -7.67 26.97 -3.10
CA GLN A 465 -7.21 26.93 -1.70
C GLN A 465 -6.12 25.87 -1.51
N THR A 466 -5.09 26.19 -0.74
CA THR A 466 -4.08 25.21 -0.32
C THR A 466 -4.30 24.81 1.14
N ASN A 467 -4.03 23.54 1.46
CA ASN A 467 -3.99 23.04 2.83
C ASN A 467 -2.69 22.22 3.05
N HIS A 468 -2.23 22.18 4.29
CA HIS A 468 -1.06 21.39 4.72
C HIS A 468 0.24 21.69 3.92
N THR A 469 0.49 22.98 3.65
CA THR A 469 1.67 23.48 2.91
C THR A 469 2.89 23.76 3.81
N ARG A 470 2.67 23.89 5.12
CA ARG A 470 3.72 24.16 6.13
C ARG A 470 3.94 22.94 7.01
N CYS A 471 5.20 22.64 7.31
CA CYS A 471 5.56 21.62 8.30
C CYS A 471 5.48 22.20 9.70
N LEU A 472 5.09 21.37 10.67
CA LEU A 472 5.05 21.69 12.08
C LEU A 472 6.42 21.37 12.73
N PRO A 473 6.91 22.16 13.69
CA PRO A 473 8.12 21.83 14.44
C PRO A 473 7.91 20.56 15.27
N CYS A 474 8.92 19.69 15.35
CA CYS A 474 8.88 18.52 16.20
C CYS A 474 8.83 18.94 17.68
N GLY A 475 7.79 18.50 18.40
CA GLY A 475 7.64 18.77 19.83
C GLY A 475 8.50 17.85 20.71
N ASP A 476 8.53 18.14 22.01
CA ASP A 476 9.24 17.31 22.99
C ASP A 476 8.74 15.85 22.99
N HIS A 477 9.65 14.92 23.26
CA HIS A 477 9.42 13.46 23.23
C HIS A 477 8.97 12.88 21.87
N LEU A 478 9.16 13.64 20.78
CA LEU A 478 9.05 13.17 19.41
C LEU A 478 10.41 13.14 18.71
N THR A 479 10.58 12.18 17.82
CA THR A 479 11.68 12.10 16.86
C THR A 479 11.08 12.18 15.46
N CYS A 480 11.28 13.31 14.80
CA CYS A 480 10.78 13.58 13.45
C CYS A 480 11.94 13.53 12.45
N SER A 481 11.79 12.69 11.42
CA SER A 481 12.78 12.51 10.36
C SER A 481 12.15 12.70 8.99
N SER A 482 12.93 13.19 8.03
CA SER A 482 12.48 13.50 6.67
C SER A 482 11.70 12.35 6.03
N GLY A 483 10.49 12.66 5.56
CA GLY A 483 9.60 11.72 4.88
C GLY A 483 9.06 10.58 5.74
N ARG A 484 9.04 10.71 7.08
CA ARG A 484 8.54 9.68 8.00
C ARG A 484 7.57 10.24 9.05
N LEU A 485 6.70 9.36 9.55
CA LEU A 485 5.78 9.68 10.65
C LEU A 485 6.59 10.01 11.92
N PRO A 486 6.13 10.97 12.75
CA PRO A 486 6.71 11.23 14.06
C PRO A 486 6.76 9.98 14.93
N MET A 487 7.95 9.69 15.45
CA MET A 487 8.21 8.56 16.34
C MET A 487 8.29 9.07 17.78
N ALA A 488 7.33 8.67 18.62
CA ALA A 488 7.30 9.02 20.03
C ALA A 488 8.31 8.20 20.85
N GLU A 489 8.83 8.82 21.90
CA GLU A 489 9.76 8.17 22.84
C GLU A 489 9.07 7.11 23.71
N GLY A 490 9.85 6.11 24.13
CA GLY A 490 9.35 4.99 24.92
C GLY A 490 8.87 5.46 26.30
N GLY A 491 7.63 5.11 26.66
CA GLY A 491 6.96 5.54 27.88
C GLY A 491 5.96 6.69 27.70
N TYR A 492 5.92 7.34 26.53
CA TYR A 492 5.03 8.47 26.25
C TYR A 492 3.79 8.06 25.44
N TRP A 493 2.68 8.76 25.67
CA TRP A 493 1.48 8.71 24.82
C TRP A 493 1.35 10.04 24.10
N CYS A 494 1.23 9.98 22.77
CA CYS A 494 1.10 11.18 21.94
C CYS A 494 -0.20 11.18 21.14
N GLY A 495 -0.76 12.37 20.90
CA GLY A 495 -1.96 12.55 20.10
C GLY A 495 -2.07 13.95 19.49
N LYS A 496 -2.98 14.12 18.53
CA LYS A 496 -3.34 15.43 17.96
C LYS A 496 -3.88 16.38 19.04
N SER A 497 -3.41 17.62 18.99
CA SER A 497 -4.02 18.77 19.64
C SER A 497 -5.14 19.35 18.76
N LEU A 498 -6.23 19.82 19.39
CA LEU A 498 -7.25 20.65 18.74
C LEU A 498 -7.05 22.16 18.94
N SER A 499 -6.04 22.61 19.70
CA SER A 499 -5.82 24.04 19.93
C SER A 499 -4.90 24.72 18.92
N GLU A 500 -4.11 23.94 18.17
CA GLU A 500 -3.07 24.42 17.25
C GLU A 500 -2.94 23.46 16.07
N ASP A 501 -3.13 23.95 14.83
CA ASP A 501 -2.68 23.44 13.52
C ASP A 501 -2.33 21.93 13.37
N ASN A 502 -3.16 21.01 13.90
CA ASN A 502 -2.89 19.56 13.92
C ASN A 502 -1.56 19.18 14.64
N SER A 503 -1.09 19.96 15.62
CA SER A 503 0.14 19.66 16.38
C SER A 503 0.03 18.38 17.21
N LEU A 504 1.14 17.66 17.38
CA LEU A 504 1.24 16.51 18.29
C LEU A 504 1.72 16.95 19.67
N LEU A 505 1.06 16.46 20.71
CA LEU A 505 1.46 16.61 22.10
C LEU A 505 1.64 15.24 22.77
N CYS A 506 2.69 15.12 23.58
CA CYS A 506 3.11 13.89 24.25
C CYS A 506 3.03 14.02 25.77
N PHE A 507 2.69 12.92 26.45
CA PHE A 507 2.47 12.88 27.91
C PHE A 507 3.03 11.59 28.51
N ASP A 508 3.62 11.67 29.72
CA ASP A 508 4.08 10.51 30.47
C ASP A 508 2.96 9.51 30.75
N CYS A 509 3.14 8.25 30.35
CA CYS A 509 2.17 7.21 30.67
C CYS A 509 2.34 6.64 32.08
N PRO A 510 1.25 6.16 32.70
CA PRO A 510 1.37 5.27 33.85
C PRO A 510 2.24 4.06 33.49
N SER A 511 3.05 3.58 34.44
CA SER A 511 4.00 2.48 34.20
C SER A 511 3.33 1.25 33.57
N ASP A 512 3.93 0.73 32.50
CA ASP A 512 3.45 -0.40 31.69
C ASP A 512 2.10 -0.20 30.95
N TYR A 513 1.65 1.05 30.80
CA TYR A 513 0.51 1.39 29.94
C TYR A 513 0.93 1.62 28.48
N CYS A 514 2.08 2.26 28.28
CA CYS A 514 2.64 2.56 26.96
C CYS A 514 3.87 1.69 26.64
N ASN A 515 4.24 1.64 25.37
CA ASN A 515 5.38 0.84 24.92
C ASN A 515 6.70 1.47 25.38
N ARG A 516 7.64 0.65 25.86
CA ARG A 516 8.94 1.07 26.39
C ARG A 516 9.99 1.34 25.31
N SER A 517 9.79 0.89 24.07
CA SER A 517 10.63 1.25 22.92
C SER A 517 10.03 2.43 22.16
N ARG A 518 10.86 3.24 21.47
CA ARG A 518 10.39 4.25 20.49
C ARG A 518 9.40 3.61 19.49
N HIS A 519 8.30 4.31 19.20
CA HIS A 519 7.17 3.81 18.40
C HIS A 519 6.53 4.93 17.56
N GLU A 520 5.71 4.59 16.55
CA GLU A 520 4.88 5.61 15.87
C GLU A 520 3.98 6.30 16.90
N TRP A 521 3.73 7.61 16.75
CA TRP A 521 2.92 8.39 17.70
C TRP A 521 1.53 7.77 17.96
N ASN A 522 0.89 7.26 16.91
CA ASN A 522 -0.44 6.63 16.96
C ASN A 522 -0.45 5.19 17.55
N LYS A 523 0.72 4.61 17.86
CA LYS A 523 0.89 3.23 18.38
C LYS A 523 1.50 3.21 19.78
N SER A 524 1.20 4.22 20.58
CA SER A 524 1.76 4.39 21.93
C SER A 524 1.44 3.26 22.93
N CYS A 525 0.35 2.51 22.74
CA CYS A 525 -0.17 1.59 23.75
C CYS A 525 0.46 0.18 23.76
N ALA A 526 0.87 -0.27 24.95
CA ALA A 526 1.35 -1.62 25.19
C ALA A 526 0.22 -2.60 25.55
N ASN A 527 0.52 -3.90 25.53
CA ASN A 527 -0.27 -4.95 26.19
C ASN A 527 -1.77 -5.02 25.81
N GLY A 528 -2.14 -4.59 24.60
CA GLY A 528 -3.54 -4.57 24.13
C GLY A 528 -4.41 -3.47 24.75
N ARG A 529 -3.79 -2.42 25.30
CA ARG A 529 -4.45 -1.19 25.75
C ARG A 529 -4.83 -0.28 24.58
N ALA A 530 -5.76 0.64 24.82
CA ALA A 530 -6.22 1.63 23.84
C ALA A 530 -6.63 2.96 24.50
N GLY A 531 -6.97 3.94 23.66
CA GLY A 531 -7.49 5.24 24.09
C GLY A 531 -6.42 6.19 24.67
N VAL A 532 -6.89 7.34 25.14
CA VAL A 532 -6.06 8.40 25.74
C VAL A 532 -5.29 7.86 26.95
N LEU A 533 -3.99 8.15 27.02
CA LEU A 533 -3.03 7.61 28.01
C LEU A 533 -3.06 6.07 28.14
N CYS A 534 -3.55 5.34 27.13
CA CYS A 534 -3.68 3.88 27.13
C CYS A 534 -4.48 3.32 28.32
N GLY A 535 -5.42 4.11 28.84
CA GLY A 535 -6.23 3.78 30.00
C GLY A 535 -7.34 2.76 29.74
N GLN A 536 -7.79 2.59 28.49
CA GLN A 536 -8.77 1.56 28.16
C GLN A 536 -8.09 0.20 28.07
N TYR A 537 -8.41 -0.70 29.00
CA TYR A 537 -7.92 -2.08 28.99
C TYR A 537 -9.08 -3.06 28.83
N ARG A 538 -9.02 -3.92 27.79
CA ARG A 538 -9.98 -5.02 27.59
C ARG A 538 -9.66 -6.19 28.53
N CYS A 539 -10.09 -6.09 29.78
CA CYS A 539 -9.94 -7.16 30.78
C CYS A 539 -10.42 -8.52 30.26
N ARG A 540 -9.58 -9.56 30.36
CA ARG A 540 -10.05 -10.95 30.25
C ARG A 540 -10.97 -11.28 31.44
N PRO A 541 -12.18 -11.83 31.25
CA PRO A 541 -13.18 -12.00 32.31
C PRO A 541 -12.72 -12.80 33.56
N SER A 542 -11.75 -13.71 33.41
CA SER A 542 -11.27 -14.57 34.50
C SER A 542 -10.58 -13.81 35.63
N MET A 543 -9.88 -12.70 35.34
CA MET A 543 -9.16 -11.93 36.36
C MET A 543 -10.12 -11.15 37.27
N THR A 544 -11.25 -10.68 36.74
CA THR A 544 -12.26 -9.92 37.48
C THR A 544 -12.84 -10.73 38.64
N ALA A 545 -13.11 -12.02 38.43
CA ALA A 545 -13.58 -12.92 39.47
C ALA A 545 -12.55 -13.08 40.60
N LEU A 546 -11.25 -13.13 40.27
CA LEU A 546 -10.16 -13.29 41.24
C LEU A 546 -10.01 -12.05 42.14
N VAL A 547 -10.16 -10.85 41.56
CA VAL A 547 -10.18 -9.58 42.31
C VAL A 547 -11.38 -9.48 43.26
N ILE A 548 -12.55 -9.99 42.86
CA ILE A 548 -13.77 -9.98 43.69
C ILE A 548 -13.73 -11.07 44.79
N LEU A 549 -13.17 -12.24 44.50
CA LEU A 549 -13.07 -13.36 45.45
C LEU A 549 -11.94 -13.18 46.48
N SER A 550 -10.86 -12.46 46.15
CA SER A 550 -9.73 -12.23 47.06
C SER A 550 -10.15 -11.61 48.42
N PRO A 551 -10.91 -10.49 48.47
CA PRO A 551 -11.45 -9.96 49.72
C PRO A 551 -12.33 -10.94 50.50
N LEU A 552 -13.15 -11.74 49.81
CA LEU A 552 -14.03 -12.73 50.43
C LEU A 552 -13.23 -13.87 51.06
N LEU A 553 -12.24 -14.42 50.33
CA LEU A 553 -11.35 -15.47 50.81
C LEU A 553 -10.53 -15.02 52.02
N TYR A 554 -10.06 -13.77 52.03
CA TYR A 554 -9.32 -13.20 53.17
C TYR A 554 -10.24 -12.92 54.37
N VAL A 555 -11.47 -12.42 54.14
CA VAL A 555 -12.50 -12.31 55.20
C VAL A 555 -12.82 -13.67 55.80
N VAL A 556 -12.90 -14.74 54.99
CA VAL A 556 -13.05 -16.13 55.44
C VAL A 556 -11.83 -16.57 56.25
N LEU A 557 -10.60 -16.39 55.76
CA LEU A 557 -9.37 -16.75 56.48
C LEU A 557 -9.31 -16.11 57.88
N LEU A 558 -9.61 -14.82 57.97
CA LEU A 558 -9.66 -14.09 59.24
C LEU A 558 -10.91 -14.38 60.09
N THR A 559 -11.88 -15.18 59.59
CA THR A 559 -12.99 -15.74 60.38
C THR A 559 -12.51 -16.88 61.24
N PHE A 560 -11.76 -17.81 60.63
CA PHE A 560 -11.44 -19.11 61.20
C PHE A 560 -10.08 -19.15 61.94
N LEU A 561 -9.37 -18.01 62.01
CA LEU A 561 -8.13 -17.83 62.76
C LEU A 561 -8.37 -17.09 64.11
N PRO A 562 -8.55 -17.79 65.25
CA PRO A 562 -8.78 -17.18 66.57
C PRO A 562 -7.48 -16.63 67.21
N ILE A 563 -6.91 -15.59 66.58
CA ILE A 563 -5.70 -14.87 67.01
C ILE A 563 -6.07 -13.88 68.14
N GLY A 564 -6.21 -14.41 69.36
CA GLY A 564 -6.67 -13.69 70.56
C GLY A 564 -5.68 -12.68 71.17
N ASP A 565 -4.88 -11.98 70.36
CA ASP A 565 -3.88 -10.99 70.81
C ASP A 565 -3.88 -9.77 69.88
N GLY A 566 -4.74 -8.79 70.17
CA GLY A 566 -4.97 -7.62 69.30
C GLY A 566 -3.72 -6.78 69.00
N SER A 567 -2.72 -6.77 69.89
CA SER A 567 -1.47 -6.01 69.68
C SER A 567 -0.63 -6.57 68.52
N VAL A 568 -0.47 -7.90 68.44
CA VAL A 568 0.25 -8.56 67.35
C VAL A 568 -0.52 -8.39 66.04
N TRP A 569 -1.85 -8.55 66.08
CA TRP A 569 -2.69 -8.41 64.88
C TRP A 569 -2.71 -6.97 64.36
N LYS A 570 -2.76 -5.93 65.21
CA LYS A 570 -2.69 -4.52 64.76
C LYS A 570 -1.43 -4.26 63.93
N SER A 571 -0.24 -4.55 64.43
CA SER A 571 1.02 -4.29 63.71
C SER A 571 1.29 -5.27 62.55
N ALA A 572 0.93 -6.56 62.67
CA ALA A 572 0.99 -7.49 61.54
C ALA A 572 0.05 -7.05 60.41
N SER A 573 -1.16 -6.62 60.75
CA SER A 573 -2.13 -6.13 59.77
C SER A 573 -1.62 -4.87 59.08
N PHE A 574 -0.98 -3.94 59.80
CA PHE A 574 -0.42 -2.71 59.22
C PHE A 574 0.52 -3.01 58.06
N PHE A 575 1.32 -4.04 58.25
CA PHE A 575 2.30 -4.48 57.28
C PHE A 575 1.65 -5.16 56.07
N ILE A 576 0.73 -6.10 56.33
CA ILE A 576 0.00 -6.85 55.30
C ILE A 576 -1.00 -5.97 54.51
N GLN A 577 -1.48 -4.87 55.11
CA GLN A 577 -2.33 -3.84 54.50
C GLN A 577 -1.73 -3.19 53.25
N THR A 578 -0.40 -3.20 53.13
CA THR A 578 0.32 -2.72 51.95
C THR A 578 0.08 -3.64 50.73
N PHE A 579 -0.64 -4.75 50.91
CA PHE A 579 -1.02 -5.69 49.85
C PHE A 579 -2.57 -5.90 49.77
N PRO A 580 -3.27 -6.86 50.46
CA PRO A 580 -4.75 -6.76 50.62
C PRO A 580 -5.35 -7.08 52.03
N LEU A 581 -6.67 -7.37 52.11
CA LEU A 581 -7.64 -6.84 53.09
C LEU A 581 -8.87 -7.81 53.24
N LEU A 582 -9.72 -8.00 54.29
CA LEU A 582 -10.26 -7.25 55.46
C LEU A 582 -10.76 -8.16 56.66
N ARG A 583 -11.02 -7.64 57.89
CA ARG A 583 -12.09 -8.14 58.86
C ARG A 583 -12.47 -7.23 60.08
N LEU A 584 -13.73 -7.27 60.55
CA LEU A 584 -14.65 -6.14 60.87
C LEU A 584 -14.26 -4.84 61.65
N ILE A 585 -13.80 -4.81 62.91
CA ILE A 585 -13.48 -3.52 63.57
C ILE A 585 -12.07 -3.03 63.20
N THR A 586 -11.09 -3.93 63.23
CA THR A 586 -9.78 -3.69 62.62
C THR A 586 -9.99 -3.27 61.17
N SER A 587 -10.89 -3.95 60.43
CA SER A 587 -11.37 -3.59 59.08
C SER A 587 -11.69 -2.12 58.93
N CYS A 588 -12.44 -1.48 59.82
CA CYS A 588 -12.73 -0.05 59.66
C CYS A 588 -11.43 0.78 59.55
N LEU A 589 -10.38 0.39 60.26
CA LEU A 589 -9.05 1.01 60.24
C LEU A 589 -8.15 0.52 59.07
N LEU A 590 -8.52 -0.57 58.38
CA LEU A 590 -7.83 -1.09 57.19
C LEU A 590 -8.50 -0.61 55.89
N VAL A 591 -9.84 -0.69 55.82
CA VAL A 591 -10.71 0.05 54.90
C VAL A 591 -10.29 1.50 54.89
N TYR A 592 -10.11 2.13 56.06
CA TYR A 592 -9.60 3.50 56.15
C TYR A 592 -8.33 3.71 55.33
N SER A 593 -7.31 2.84 55.48
CA SER A 593 -6.04 2.98 54.76
C SER A 593 -6.20 2.72 53.25
N GLY A 594 -6.93 1.67 52.86
CA GLY A 594 -7.16 1.31 51.46
C GLY A 594 -8.05 2.31 50.71
N VAL A 595 -9.18 2.70 51.31
CA VAL A 595 -10.10 3.71 50.78
C VAL A 595 -9.44 5.09 50.75
N THR A 596 -8.63 5.47 51.75
CA THR A 596 -7.84 6.71 51.65
C THR A 596 -6.91 6.65 50.44
N SER A 597 -6.14 5.57 50.25
CA SER A 597 -5.27 5.42 49.07
C SER A 597 -6.04 5.44 47.75
N ILE A 598 -7.19 4.76 47.66
CA ILE A 598 -8.02 4.71 46.44
C ILE A 598 -8.69 6.07 46.15
N CYS A 599 -9.32 6.70 47.13
CA CYS A 599 -9.95 8.01 46.98
C CYS A 599 -8.93 9.09 46.63
N LEU A 600 -7.72 9.04 47.20
CA LEU A 600 -6.64 9.93 46.85
C LEU A 600 -6.06 9.61 45.45
N LYS A 601 -5.95 8.34 45.03
CA LYS A 601 -5.58 8.00 43.63
C LYS A 601 -6.62 8.43 42.59
N ILE A 602 -7.90 8.49 42.98
CA ILE A 602 -9.01 9.04 42.17
C ILE A 602 -8.94 10.59 42.09
N LEU A 603 -8.17 11.27 42.96
CA LEU A 603 -7.94 12.70 42.83
C LEU A 603 -6.99 13.05 41.67
N PHE A 604 -6.07 12.17 41.27
CA PHE A 604 -5.13 12.46 40.18
C PHE A 604 -5.79 12.63 38.83
N CYS A 605 -5.62 13.83 38.27
CA CYS A 605 -6.17 14.23 36.99
C CYS A 605 -5.13 15.00 36.20
N VAL A 606 -4.98 14.62 34.93
CA VAL A 606 -4.20 15.38 33.94
C VAL A 606 -5.19 16.13 33.07
N GLN A 607 -4.80 17.31 32.59
CA GLN A 607 -5.62 18.09 31.67
C GLN A 607 -5.79 17.28 30.38
N LYS A 608 -7.04 17.01 29.98
CA LYS A 608 -7.33 16.40 28.68
C LYS A 608 -7.14 17.52 27.66
N VAL A 609 -5.95 17.62 27.06
CA VAL A 609 -5.83 18.44 25.86
C VAL A 609 -6.85 17.93 24.85
N GLN A 610 -7.49 18.88 24.19
CA GLN A 610 -8.72 18.68 23.45
C GLN A 610 -8.39 17.80 22.22
N ILE A 611 -9.05 16.64 22.13
CA ILE A 611 -8.82 15.60 21.11
C ILE A 611 -10.10 15.41 20.29
N GLU A 612 -9.90 15.09 19.01
CA GLU A 612 -10.77 15.12 17.81
C GLU A 612 -12.18 14.46 17.87
N THR A 613 -12.76 14.20 19.05
CA THR A 613 -14.03 13.46 19.19
C THR A 613 -15.12 14.09 20.06
N GLU A 614 -14.87 15.14 20.87
CA GLU A 614 -15.97 15.88 21.55
C GLU A 614 -15.52 17.25 22.10
N GLU A 615 -16.41 18.26 22.03
CA GLU A 615 -16.15 19.72 22.21
C GLU A 615 -15.65 20.21 23.59
N LYS A 616 -15.32 19.32 24.54
CA LYS A 616 -15.08 19.72 25.94
C LYS A 616 -13.64 19.46 26.39
N SER A 617 -12.97 20.55 26.75
CA SER A 617 -11.68 20.61 27.43
C SER A 617 -11.79 20.07 28.87
N GLY A 618 -11.83 18.75 28.98
CA GLY A 618 -11.95 18.04 30.24
C GLY A 618 -10.64 17.96 31.04
N TRP A 619 -10.76 17.40 32.23
CA TRP A 619 -9.64 16.80 32.94
C TRP A 619 -9.91 15.29 32.99
N VAL A 620 -8.92 14.45 32.69
CA VAL A 620 -9.06 12.98 32.72
C VAL A 620 -8.23 12.37 33.83
N MET A 621 -8.75 11.29 34.43
CA MET A 621 -8.11 10.64 35.56
C MET A 621 -6.91 9.82 35.08
N TYR A 622 -5.72 10.14 35.57
CA TYR A 622 -4.44 9.65 35.04
C TYR A 622 -4.38 8.12 34.84
N ASN A 623 -4.79 7.37 35.87
CA ASN A 623 -4.75 5.90 35.87
C ASN A 623 -5.84 5.24 35.01
N ALA A 624 -6.84 6.00 34.53
CA ALA A 624 -7.98 5.50 33.76
C ALA A 624 -8.03 6.05 32.32
N GLY A 625 -7.40 7.19 32.03
CA GLY A 625 -7.22 7.79 30.70
C GLY A 625 -8.49 8.36 30.04
N SER A 626 -9.59 7.61 30.08
CA SER A 626 -10.87 7.93 29.43
C SER A 626 -11.95 8.47 30.36
N ILE A 627 -11.78 8.38 31.69
CA ILE A 627 -12.79 8.80 32.66
C ILE A 627 -12.56 10.26 33.05
N GLU A 628 -13.57 11.11 32.83
CA GLU A 628 -13.49 12.52 33.21
C GLU A 628 -13.52 12.74 34.73
N CYS A 629 -12.66 13.65 35.16
CA CYS A 629 -12.58 14.17 36.52
C CYS A 629 -13.68 15.17 36.88
N SER A 630 -14.44 15.65 35.88
CA SER A 630 -15.63 16.50 36.01
C SER A 630 -16.78 15.81 36.77
N GLY A 631 -16.83 14.48 36.68
CA GLY A 631 -17.98 13.64 37.00
C GLY A 631 -18.50 13.78 38.43
N THR A 632 -19.83 13.90 38.56
CA THR A 632 -20.53 14.09 39.84
C THR A 632 -20.22 12.98 40.85
N TRP A 633 -20.06 11.74 40.39
CA TRP A 633 -19.68 10.60 41.24
C TRP A 633 -18.33 10.82 41.95
N ARG A 634 -17.34 11.42 41.27
CA ARG A 634 -16.02 11.76 41.84
C ARG A 634 -16.16 12.88 42.87
N LYS A 635 -16.95 13.92 42.58
CA LYS A 635 -17.26 15.00 43.54
C LYS A 635 -17.92 14.46 44.81
N VAL A 636 -18.88 13.54 44.68
CA VAL A 636 -19.54 12.87 45.81
C VAL A 636 -18.56 12.01 46.60
N LEU A 637 -17.76 11.15 45.95
CA LEU A 637 -16.76 10.33 46.65
C LEU A 637 -15.71 11.18 47.36
N VAL A 638 -15.24 12.27 46.76
CA VAL A 638 -14.26 13.19 47.37
C VAL A 638 -14.88 13.92 48.57
N ALA A 639 -16.13 14.37 48.48
CA ALA A 639 -16.84 14.97 49.62
C ALA A 639 -17.05 13.97 50.76
N VAL A 640 -17.50 12.75 50.46
CA VAL A 640 -17.66 11.67 51.45
C VAL A 640 -16.31 11.29 52.07
N ALA A 641 -15.25 11.20 51.27
CA ALA A 641 -13.89 10.95 51.75
C ALA A 641 -13.39 12.08 52.66
N ALA A 642 -13.58 13.35 52.28
CA ALA A 642 -13.19 14.49 53.09
C ALA A 642 -13.94 14.54 54.43
N VAL A 643 -15.25 14.27 54.44
CA VAL A 643 -16.09 14.29 55.65
C VAL A 643 -15.87 13.08 56.56
N THR A 644 -15.56 11.90 56.01
CA THR A 644 -15.39 10.66 56.81
C THR A 644 -13.94 10.36 57.19
N LEU A 645 -12.97 10.66 56.32
CA LEU A 645 -11.59 10.21 56.49
C LEU A 645 -10.71 11.25 57.22
N LEU A 646 -10.81 12.53 56.87
CA LEU A 646 -10.01 13.60 57.49
C LEU A 646 -10.32 13.76 59.00
N PRO A 647 -11.59 13.72 59.45
CA PRO A 647 -11.90 13.87 60.88
C PRO A 647 -11.72 12.56 61.67
N SER A 648 -11.40 11.43 61.03
CA SER A 648 -11.39 10.11 61.70
C SER A 648 -10.46 10.01 62.92
N PRO A 649 -9.24 10.60 62.95
CA PRO A 649 -8.39 10.61 64.13
C PRO A 649 -9.03 11.38 65.30
N PHE A 650 -9.77 12.44 64.98
CA PHE A 650 -10.50 13.27 65.94
C PHE A 650 -11.81 12.60 66.40
N PHE A 651 -12.49 11.84 65.54
CA PHE A 651 -13.62 10.99 65.94
C PHE A 651 -13.16 9.91 66.94
N ILE A 652 -12.00 9.29 66.76
CA ILE A 652 -11.42 8.36 67.74
C ILE A 652 -11.23 9.06 69.10
N LEU A 653 -10.69 10.28 69.14
CA LEU A 653 -10.58 11.06 70.37
C LEU A 653 -11.95 11.38 71.00
N TYR A 654 -12.92 11.79 70.18
CA TYR A 654 -14.28 12.12 70.63
C TYR A 654 -15.00 10.90 71.22
N PHE A 655 -15.03 9.77 70.51
CA PHE A 655 -15.61 8.52 71.00
C PHE A 655 -14.90 8.06 72.27
N ARG A 656 -13.57 8.14 72.34
CA ARG A 656 -12.80 7.77 73.54
C ARG A 656 -13.16 8.64 74.76
N ARG A 657 -13.33 9.96 74.57
CA ARG A 657 -13.85 10.87 75.62
C ARG A 657 -15.28 10.47 76.04
N LYS A 658 -16.18 10.23 75.07
CA LYS A 658 -17.61 9.93 75.29
C LYS A 658 -17.86 8.55 75.93
N LEU A 659 -17.07 7.54 75.56
CA LEU A 659 -17.16 6.17 76.10
C LEU A 659 -16.62 6.09 77.54
N LYS A 660 -15.58 6.87 77.89
CA LYS A 660 -15.03 6.93 79.27
C LYS A 660 -16.08 7.34 80.31
N GLY A 661 -17.10 8.12 79.92
CA GLY A 661 -18.21 8.52 80.80
C GLY A 661 -19.34 7.49 80.93
N ARG A 662 -19.37 6.41 80.13
CA ARG A 662 -20.46 5.42 80.14
C ARG A 662 -20.04 4.12 80.83
N LYS A 663 -20.89 3.61 81.72
CA LYS A 663 -20.69 2.35 82.47
C LYS A 663 -21.20 1.08 81.75
N THR A 664 -21.67 1.17 80.50
CA THR A 664 -22.24 -0.01 79.80
C THR A 664 -21.16 -1.05 79.49
N GLN A 665 -21.54 -2.32 79.40
CA GLN A 665 -20.57 -3.38 79.05
C GLN A 665 -19.94 -3.12 77.67
N THR A 666 -20.77 -2.73 76.70
CA THR A 666 -20.34 -2.34 75.35
C THR A 666 -19.33 -1.18 75.32
N SER A 667 -19.42 -0.19 76.21
CA SER A 667 -18.43 0.90 76.24
C SER A 667 -17.10 0.44 76.84
N ARG A 668 -17.13 -0.49 77.81
CA ARG A 668 -15.93 -1.15 78.36
C ARG A 668 -15.24 -2.01 77.31
N ASP A 669 -16.00 -2.81 76.56
CA ASP A 669 -15.46 -3.69 75.52
C ASP A 669 -14.84 -2.88 74.37
N MET A 670 -15.52 -1.82 73.90
CA MET A 670 -14.95 -0.89 72.92
C MET A 670 -13.68 -0.18 73.43
N LEU A 671 -13.67 0.26 74.69
CA LEU A 671 -12.48 0.87 75.29
C LEU A 671 -11.34 -0.14 75.48
N MET A 672 -11.65 -1.43 75.69
CA MET A 672 -10.66 -2.51 75.78
C MET A 672 -10.02 -2.81 74.42
N VAL A 673 -10.76 -2.72 73.31
CA VAL A 673 -10.21 -2.87 71.94
C VAL A 673 -9.31 -1.68 71.55
N LEU A 674 -9.63 -0.47 72.00
CA LEU A 674 -8.83 0.74 71.78
C LEU A 674 -7.60 0.78 72.72
N ASP A 675 -7.82 0.94 74.03
CA ASP A 675 -6.77 1.19 75.01
C ASP A 675 -5.98 -0.07 75.41
N GLY A 676 -6.59 -1.27 75.33
CA GLY A 676 -6.07 -2.50 75.94
C GLY A 676 -4.77 -3.05 75.35
N CYS A 677 -4.36 -2.58 74.16
CA CYS A 677 -3.07 -2.92 73.55
C CYS A 677 -1.89 -2.10 74.12
N TYR A 678 -2.17 -0.97 74.80
CA TYR A 678 -1.19 0.06 75.12
C TYR A 678 -0.87 0.15 76.62
N ARG A 679 0.29 0.73 76.96
CA ARG A 679 0.68 1.01 78.35
C ARG A 679 -0.18 2.13 78.94
N ASN A 680 -0.22 2.22 80.28
CA ASN A 680 -1.18 3.09 80.96
C ASN A 680 -1.02 4.60 80.67
N GLY A 681 0.17 5.09 80.30
CA GLY A 681 0.38 6.45 79.81
C GLY A 681 0.14 6.64 78.30
N CYS A 682 0.30 5.57 77.51
CA CYS A 682 0.37 5.64 76.04
C CYS A 682 -1.00 5.47 75.35
N LYS A 683 -2.11 5.64 76.07
CA LYS A 683 -3.46 5.27 75.58
C LYS A 683 -4.00 6.16 74.44
N TYR A 684 -3.30 7.23 74.07
CA TYR A 684 -3.59 8.05 72.89
C TYR A 684 -2.85 7.57 71.62
N TRP A 685 -2.04 6.52 71.71
CA TRP A 685 -1.19 6.06 70.60
C TRP A 685 -1.98 5.62 69.37
N GLU A 686 -3.18 5.08 69.51
CA GLU A 686 -4.09 4.77 68.39
C GLU A 686 -4.36 6.01 67.51
N THR A 687 -4.57 7.18 68.12
CA THR A 687 -4.77 8.43 67.37
C THR A 687 -3.50 8.90 66.68
N ILE A 688 -2.34 8.81 67.35
CA ILE A 688 -1.03 9.17 66.77
C ILE A 688 -0.72 8.26 65.57
N TYR A 689 -0.97 6.96 65.73
CA TYR A 689 -0.82 5.93 64.70
C TYR A 689 -1.74 6.16 63.48
N MET A 690 -2.99 6.58 63.69
CA MET A 690 -3.90 6.90 62.58
C MET A 690 -3.59 8.27 61.93
N LEU A 691 -3.17 9.27 62.71
CA LEU A 691 -2.69 10.55 62.18
C LEU A 691 -1.44 10.35 61.30
N ARG A 692 -0.49 9.50 61.72
CA ARG A 692 0.66 9.07 60.93
C ARG A 692 0.23 8.51 59.57
N LYS A 693 -0.73 7.57 59.54
CA LYS A 693 -1.25 7.00 58.27
C LYS A 693 -1.86 8.08 57.38
N LEU A 694 -2.67 8.98 57.94
CA LEU A 694 -3.33 10.04 57.17
C LEU A 694 -2.32 11.00 56.55
N VAL A 695 -1.33 11.46 57.33
CA VAL A 695 -0.28 12.38 56.86
C VAL A 695 0.57 11.74 55.76
N ILE A 696 0.99 10.47 55.92
CA ILE A 696 1.73 9.71 54.89
C ILE A 696 0.90 9.58 53.60
N ALA A 697 -0.40 9.28 53.71
CA ALA A 697 -1.26 9.13 52.54
C ALA A 697 -1.52 10.46 51.81
N ILE A 698 -1.70 11.57 52.54
CA ILE A 698 -1.84 12.91 51.97
C ILE A 698 -0.57 13.31 51.22
N ILE A 699 0.61 13.12 51.82
CA ILE A 699 1.89 13.53 51.21
C ILE A 699 2.24 12.68 50.00
N TYR A 700 1.95 11.38 50.02
CA TYR A 700 2.10 10.52 48.83
C TYR A 700 1.28 11.00 47.62
N VAL A 701 0.13 11.66 47.84
CA VAL A 701 -0.74 12.11 46.73
C VAL A 701 -0.59 13.58 46.37
N LEU A 702 -0.39 14.49 47.34
CA LEU A 702 -0.07 15.88 47.01
C LEU A 702 1.38 16.05 46.51
N GLY A 703 2.24 15.06 46.79
CA GLY A 703 3.66 15.11 46.53
C GLY A 703 4.15 14.38 45.27
N SER A 704 3.32 13.64 44.53
CA SER A 704 3.81 12.84 43.39
C SER A 704 4.27 13.66 42.17
N TYR A 705 4.27 14.99 42.28
CA TYR A 705 4.76 15.96 41.29
C TYR A 705 5.97 16.77 41.82
N TYR A 706 6.53 16.40 42.98
CA TYR A 706 7.60 17.15 43.64
C TYR A 706 8.68 16.24 44.24
N ASP A 707 9.94 16.53 43.94
CA ASP A 707 11.11 15.73 44.36
C ASP A 707 11.30 15.67 45.88
N TRP A 708 10.89 16.72 46.59
CA TRP A 708 11.02 16.81 48.05
C TRP A 708 10.17 15.77 48.81
N THR A 709 9.20 15.14 48.15
CA THR A 709 8.23 14.22 48.76
C THR A 709 8.90 13.00 49.38
N LEU A 710 9.92 12.43 48.74
CA LEU A 710 10.67 11.29 49.28
C LEU A 710 11.36 11.66 50.61
N SER A 711 11.99 12.83 50.66
CA SER A 711 12.67 13.37 51.85
C SER A 711 11.71 13.64 53.01
N VAL A 712 10.52 14.16 52.74
CA VAL A 712 9.49 14.39 53.77
C VAL A 712 8.89 13.07 54.27
N MET A 713 8.57 12.14 53.38
CA MET A 713 8.09 10.79 53.74
C MET A 713 9.10 10.04 54.63
N ARG A 714 10.38 10.04 54.24
CA ARG A 714 11.50 9.50 55.03
C ARG A 714 11.59 10.16 56.42
N THR A 715 11.45 11.48 56.50
CA THR A 715 11.46 12.22 57.78
C THR A 715 10.30 11.80 58.71
N ILE A 716 9.10 11.58 58.17
CA ILE A 716 7.92 11.13 58.93
C ILE A 716 8.07 9.68 59.41
N ILE A 717 8.64 8.80 58.60
CA ILE A 717 8.90 7.41 58.98
C ILE A 717 9.97 7.34 60.09
N ILE A 718 11.08 8.08 59.95
CA ILE A 718 12.14 8.16 60.96
C ILE A 718 11.62 8.73 62.30
N THR A 719 10.88 9.84 62.27
CA THR A 719 10.29 10.42 63.50
C THR A 719 9.26 9.49 64.13
N SER A 720 8.53 8.69 63.35
CA SER A 720 7.67 7.63 63.90
C SER A 720 8.46 6.46 64.51
N LEU A 721 9.60 6.06 63.94
CA LEU A 721 10.44 5.01 64.53
C LEU A 721 11.04 5.48 65.86
N THR A 722 11.61 6.68 65.88
CA THR A 722 12.19 7.29 67.10
C THR A 722 11.16 7.44 68.21
N SER A 723 9.97 8.00 67.92
CA SER A 723 8.92 8.15 68.93
C SER A 723 8.37 6.83 69.47
N HIS A 724 8.25 5.79 68.63
CA HIS A 724 7.87 4.44 69.05
C HIS A 724 8.94 3.76 69.93
N LEU A 725 10.22 3.93 69.60
CA LEU A 725 11.35 3.40 70.39
C LEU A 725 11.48 4.08 71.76
N MET A 726 11.29 5.40 71.81
CA MET A 726 11.35 6.20 73.05
C MET A 726 10.17 5.90 73.98
N LEU A 727 8.94 5.93 73.47
CA LEU A 727 7.72 5.87 74.31
C LEU A 727 7.25 4.44 74.62
N ARG A 728 7.81 3.42 73.92
CA ARG A 728 7.51 1.98 74.08
C ARG A 728 6.02 1.68 74.31
N PRO A 729 5.13 2.11 73.39
CA PRO A 729 3.70 2.28 73.66
C PRO A 729 2.94 0.99 73.95
N PHE A 730 3.40 -0.17 73.49
CA PHE A 730 2.67 -1.43 73.62
C PHE A 730 2.83 -2.09 75.00
N LYS A 731 1.74 -2.71 75.47
CA LYS A 731 1.71 -3.47 76.73
C LYS A 731 2.46 -4.80 76.63
N THR A 732 2.53 -5.40 75.44
CA THR A 732 3.20 -6.67 75.18
C THR A 732 4.53 -6.45 74.46
N GLU A 733 5.57 -7.16 74.87
CA GLU A 733 6.90 -7.08 74.22
C GLU A 733 6.84 -7.59 72.78
N ALA A 734 6.05 -8.63 72.51
CA ALA A 734 5.82 -9.14 71.16
C ALA A 734 5.15 -8.11 70.22
N GLY A 735 4.23 -7.27 70.74
CA GLY A 735 3.65 -6.17 69.97
C GLY A 735 4.64 -5.03 69.75
N GLN A 736 5.40 -4.67 70.80
CA GLN A 736 6.44 -3.65 70.73
C GLN A 736 7.51 -4.01 69.70
N ALA A 737 8.02 -5.25 69.74
CA ALA A 737 9.05 -5.75 68.82
C ALA A 737 8.55 -5.82 67.38
N LEU A 738 7.29 -6.25 67.16
CA LEU A 738 6.72 -6.32 65.82
C LEU A 738 6.55 -4.94 65.17
N GLU A 739 5.98 -3.94 65.86
CA GLU A 739 5.90 -2.58 65.32
C GLU A 739 7.31 -1.98 65.08
N THR A 740 8.30 -2.29 65.93
CA THR A 740 9.70 -1.90 65.69
C THR A 740 10.25 -2.51 64.40
N VAL A 741 10.04 -3.82 64.17
CA VAL A 741 10.47 -4.51 62.95
C VAL A 741 9.76 -3.92 61.71
N CYS A 742 8.45 -3.68 61.79
CA CYS A 742 7.70 -3.03 60.69
C CYS A 742 8.22 -1.62 60.37
N LEU A 743 8.44 -0.79 61.40
CA LEU A 743 8.94 0.58 61.21
C LEU A 743 10.40 0.62 60.77
N LEU A 744 11.22 -0.35 61.18
CA LEU A 744 12.60 -0.48 60.71
C LEU A 744 12.64 -0.88 59.23
N SER A 745 11.87 -1.90 58.81
CA SER A 745 11.72 -2.26 57.39
C SER A 745 11.24 -1.07 56.55
N LEU A 746 10.21 -0.35 57.00
CA LEU A 746 9.71 0.85 56.31
C LEU A 746 10.74 1.98 56.25
N THR A 747 11.55 2.15 57.30
CA THR A 747 12.65 3.13 57.29
C THR A 747 13.68 2.76 56.24
N LEU A 748 14.13 1.49 56.23
CA LEU A 748 15.13 0.99 55.28
C LEU A 748 14.64 1.06 53.83
N LEU A 749 13.38 0.68 53.56
CA LEU A 749 12.74 0.86 52.26
C LEU A 749 12.71 2.33 51.84
N SER A 750 12.44 3.28 52.75
CA SER A 750 12.52 4.73 52.46
C SER A 750 13.94 5.30 52.30
N THR A 751 14.97 4.45 52.39
CA THR A 751 16.38 4.81 52.15
C THR A 751 17.01 4.12 50.94
N LEU A 752 16.32 3.16 50.32
CA LEU A 752 16.71 2.57 49.05
C LEU A 752 16.16 3.48 47.93
N ASP A 753 17.01 4.37 47.43
CA ASP A 753 16.64 5.27 46.35
C ASP A 753 16.51 4.53 45.02
N THR A 754 15.50 4.89 44.22
CA THR A 754 15.07 4.15 43.02
C THR A 754 15.65 4.69 41.72
N THR A 755 16.53 5.69 41.79
CA THR A 755 17.09 6.43 40.64
C THR A 755 18.00 5.58 39.72
N GLU A 756 18.67 4.56 40.25
CA GLU A 756 19.34 3.51 39.46
C GLU A 756 18.90 2.11 39.93
N GLN A 757 17.86 1.54 39.31
CA GLN A 757 17.29 0.24 39.69
C GLN A 757 18.15 -0.96 39.24
N LYS A 758 19.33 -1.12 39.85
CA LYS A 758 20.23 -2.27 39.66
C LYS A 758 19.58 -3.53 40.21
N SER A 759 19.65 -4.64 39.47
CA SER A 759 18.88 -5.88 39.73
C SER A 759 18.99 -6.49 41.14
N TRP A 760 20.01 -6.10 41.93
CA TRP A 760 20.14 -6.51 43.32
C TRP A 760 19.16 -5.80 44.28
N THR A 761 18.77 -4.53 44.02
CA THR A 761 17.89 -3.77 44.94
C THR A 761 16.54 -4.46 45.12
N ILE A 762 15.99 -5.02 44.03
CA ILE A 762 14.73 -5.78 44.00
C ILE A 762 14.75 -6.92 45.04
N TYR A 763 15.86 -7.64 45.19
CA TYR A 763 15.97 -8.70 46.19
C TYR A 763 16.02 -8.15 47.63
N VAL A 764 16.65 -6.99 47.84
CA VAL A 764 16.70 -6.31 49.15
C VAL A 764 15.32 -5.76 49.52
N GLU A 765 14.61 -5.15 48.58
CA GLU A 765 13.23 -4.67 48.73
C GLU A 765 12.29 -5.83 49.10
N VAL A 766 12.31 -6.92 48.33
CA VAL A 766 11.52 -8.13 48.61
C VAL A 766 11.87 -8.73 49.97
N PHE A 767 13.14 -8.76 50.36
CA PHE A 767 13.57 -9.27 51.66
C PHE A 767 13.08 -8.39 52.82
N LEU A 768 13.19 -7.06 52.72
CA LEU A 768 12.65 -6.11 53.69
C LEU A 768 11.12 -6.17 53.80
N VAL A 769 10.44 -6.54 52.71
CA VAL A 769 9.00 -6.83 52.69
C VAL A 769 8.68 -8.18 53.36
N VAL A 770 9.48 -9.22 53.16
CA VAL A 770 9.19 -10.57 53.69
C VAL A 770 9.46 -10.68 55.20
N ILE A 771 10.50 -10.00 55.74
CA ILE A 771 10.89 -10.09 57.16
C ILE A 771 9.72 -9.91 58.15
N PRO A 772 8.90 -8.83 58.09
CA PRO A 772 7.89 -8.59 59.13
C PRO A 772 6.68 -9.53 59.03
N VAL A 773 6.42 -10.09 57.85
CA VAL A 773 5.44 -11.17 57.64
C VAL A 773 5.93 -12.45 58.31
N LEU A 774 7.19 -12.86 58.07
CA LEU A 774 7.77 -14.03 58.73
C LEU A 774 7.82 -13.86 60.25
N PHE A 775 8.22 -12.68 60.75
CA PHE A 775 8.23 -12.39 62.18
C PHE A 775 6.81 -12.47 62.80
N SER A 776 5.80 -11.96 62.10
CA SER A 776 4.38 -12.10 62.50
C SER A 776 3.93 -13.56 62.55
N LEU A 777 4.27 -14.36 61.54
CA LEU A 777 3.95 -15.78 61.46
C LEU A 777 4.65 -16.59 62.56
N LEU A 778 5.91 -16.30 62.87
CA LEU A 778 6.65 -16.93 63.97
C LEU A 778 6.01 -16.63 65.34
N LEU A 779 5.61 -15.37 65.58
CA LEU A 779 4.90 -14.98 66.81
C LEU A 779 3.51 -15.66 66.93
N ALA A 780 2.76 -15.76 65.83
CA ALA A 780 1.47 -16.45 65.77
C ALA A 780 1.63 -17.97 65.98
N GLY A 781 2.56 -18.60 65.25
CA GLY A 781 2.87 -20.02 65.32
C GLY A 781 3.31 -20.45 66.72
N ARG A 782 4.19 -19.69 67.38
CA ARG A 782 4.59 -19.93 68.78
C ARG A 782 3.40 -19.93 69.74
N LYS A 783 2.42 -19.04 69.53
CA LYS A 783 1.20 -18.98 70.35
C LYS A 783 0.21 -20.11 70.04
N LEU A 784 0.07 -20.50 68.78
CA LEU A 784 -0.72 -21.66 68.37
C LEU A 784 -0.13 -22.95 68.94
N ALA A 785 1.19 -23.15 68.85
CA ALA A 785 1.89 -24.28 69.47
C ALA A 785 1.67 -24.35 70.99
N VAL A 786 1.78 -23.22 71.72
CA VAL A 786 1.50 -23.19 73.16
C VAL A 786 0.02 -23.49 73.48
N LYS A 787 -0.94 -23.00 72.69
CA LYS A 787 -2.36 -23.38 72.85
C LYS A 787 -2.58 -24.87 72.59
N PHE A 788 -2.00 -25.41 71.51
CA PHE A 788 -2.11 -26.81 71.10
C PHE A 788 -1.49 -27.75 72.14
N MET A 789 -0.29 -27.44 72.65
CA MET A 789 0.35 -28.21 73.73
C MET A 789 -0.45 -28.19 75.04
N ARG A 790 -1.10 -27.06 75.38
CA ARG A 790 -2.03 -27.00 76.53
C ARG A 790 -3.28 -27.87 76.29
N TRP A 791 -3.83 -27.86 75.08
CA TRP A 791 -4.98 -28.69 74.70
C TRP A 791 -4.62 -30.19 74.71
N LEU A 792 -3.47 -30.58 74.17
CA LEU A 792 -2.96 -31.95 74.22
C LEU A 792 -2.77 -32.43 75.66
N ARG A 793 -2.13 -31.64 76.53
CA ARG A 793 -1.98 -31.98 77.96
C ARG A 793 -3.33 -32.13 78.66
N LYS A 794 -4.33 -31.28 78.35
CA LYS A 794 -5.69 -31.45 78.87
C LYS A 794 -6.33 -32.74 78.35
N ARG A 795 -6.23 -33.03 77.05
CA ARG A 795 -6.75 -34.25 76.42
C ARG A 795 -6.09 -35.54 76.97
N GLN A 796 -4.80 -35.49 77.33
CA GLN A 796 -4.11 -36.57 78.04
C GLN A 796 -4.64 -36.74 79.46
N ARG A 797 -4.76 -35.65 80.25
CA ARG A 797 -5.27 -35.70 81.63
C ARG A 797 -6.68 -36.28 81.69
N ASN A 798 -7.58 -35.82 80.80
CA ASN A 798 -8.93 -36.34 80.64
C ASN A 798 -8.98 -37.82 80.18
N LYS A 799 -7.93 -38.35 79.53
CA LYS A 799 -7.80 -39.80 79.25
C LYS A 799 -7.39 -40.58 80.51
N THR A 800 -6.42 -40.07 81.27
CA THR A 800 -5.96 -40.71 82.53
C THR A 800 -7.07 -40.74 83.59
N GLU A 801 -7.86 -39.67 83.69
CA GLU A 801 -9.03 -39.61 84.60
C GLU A 801 -10.10 -40.64 84.20
N ARG A 802 -10.38 -40.82 82.90
CA ARG A 802 -11.31 -41.88 82.42
C ARG A 802 -10.78 -43.30 82.67
N ALA A 803 -9.48 -43.53 82.51
CA ALA A 803 -8.89 -44.84 82.78
C ALA A 803 -9.01 -45.24 84.26
N ARG A 804 -8.92 -44.27 85.19
CA ARG A 804 -9.12 -44.51 86.63
C ARG A 804 -10.57 -44.82 86.98
N LEU A 805 -11.53 -44.13 86.36
CA LEU A 805 -12.96 -44.37 86.63
C LEU A 805 -13.39 -45.78 86.23
N LEU A 806 -12.89 -46.30 85.10
CA LEU A 806 -13.17 -47.67 84.67
C LEU A 806 -12.59 -48.73 85.63
N GLN A 807 -11.41 -48.49 86.21
CA GLN A 807 -10.85 -49.39 87.24
C GLN A 807 -11.64 -49.39 88.56
N THR A 808 -12.56 -48.45 88.77
CA THR A 808 -13.45 -48.39 89.94
C THR A 808 -14.89 -48.80 89.63
N GLU A 809 -15.14 -49.43 88.46
CA GLU A 809 -16.40 -50.10 88.11
C GLU A 809 -16.23 -51.64 88.05
N ASP A 810 -15.00 -52.15 88.17
CA ASP A 810 -14.63 -53.59 88.20
C ASP A 810 -14.25 -54.09 89.63
N GLU A 811 -14.39 -53.27 90.67
CA GLU A 811 -14.23 -53.60 92.12
C GLU A 811 -15.58 -53.50 92.86
#